data_AF-A0A968RL13-F1
#
_entry.id   AF-A0A968RL13-F1
#
_cell.length_a   1.000
_cell.length_b   1.000
_cell.length_c   1.000
_cell.angle_alpha   90.00
_cell.angle_beta   90.00
_cell.angle_gamma   90.00
#
_symmetry.space_group_name_H-M   'P 1'
#
loop_
_entity.id
_entity.type
_entity.pdbx_description
1 polymer ?
#
loop_
_entity_poly.entity_id
_entity_poly.type
_entity_poly.pdbx_seq_one_letter_code
_entity_poly.pdbx_strand_id
1 'polypeptide(L)'
;MRGETPTQIVAFRYAGNQWIQIPVQIDEMIVKDIQAPYGPNDCPYKSTEPIAWNVLFYADTKTHMGGDTADPKFDNDDELVFMAKDAGELAPASSCPNGVVQSTKCEIKVNDPLDNSTLGYVYVFRQSGGLSQGASKDYVTHNFSYANNYKQAYVHCAKKQAGVNPETTTIRTDNYEIAFIFRWVETVLKIFAGNATGADILDRHQLTINTTGCDQTEEAFSTSEGAIITAIDGPVRAIRSVMGAASGPYLQMTYLFTDCKVDYVMYFRLHPANGFHDLFDFSSAASGMKYHSNQNMGGVTINGSQDAVTTTNPNQWELITGNQGTIVSSFEFETDMSTGTLSQYDAGQVEGGVYAYYDDAGNGTNFKCTGDGQAIGTSGFRLKTQQCTDRRFTFDQYPECMPGRVKTFTQFRTHYILPPNQTTTVASKYGSYAKNPLQGVIKAIGSCSQTSTTCDDGIQNGNETGVDCGGSCSPCSSGCLTPTSLTTTNITTTKAKLNWSAVSGANNYTVQIRAIGASVWTVRSARRNTLSVSKLQPGTTYEWQVRTNCASGSSAFSDIVTFRTTGGSANSNLNIAQSNIEFEQEDSSIHLYPSPASDILNVEATADIIQLSILDLTGRVVKNHSRNTNKCFDLGNRFPSKRTIFCTCSNKNRNNHFTFCKAMIVTLNCRFTAL
;
A
#
# COMPACT_ATOMS: atom_id res chain seq x y z
N MET A 1 -2.04 -18.79 1.30
CA MET A 1 -3.02 -17.69 1.21
C MET A 1 -3.00 -16.99 -0.14
N ARG A 2 -1.84 -16.76 -0.77
CA ARG A 2 -1.85 -16.24 -2.15
C ARG A 2 -2.61 -17.16 -3.11
N GLY A 3 -3.37 -16.56 -4.03
CA GLY A 3 -4.26 -17.24 -4.96
C GLY A 3 -5.63 -17.62 -4.38
N GLU A 4 -5.87 -17.37 -3.09
CA GLU A 4 -7.18 -17.59 -2.48
C GLU A 4 -8.13 -16.43 -2.80
N THR A 5 -9.43 -16.70 -2.82
CA THR A 5 -10.42 -15.63 -2.95
C THR A 5 -10.41 -14.77 -1.68
N PRO A 6 -10.37 -13.43 -1.78
CA PRO A 6 -10.27 -12.54 -0.62
C PRO A 6 -11.29 -12.83 0.48
N THR A 7 -12.56 -13.05 0.09
CA THR A 7 -13.67 -13.34 1.01
C THR A 7 -13.58 -14.69 1.72
N GLN A 8 -12.71 -15.60 1.27
CA GLN A 8 -12.48 -16.90 1.90
C GLN A 8 -11.39 -16.86 2.97
N ILE A 9 -10.66 -15.75 3.09
CA ILE A 9 -9.58 -15.59 4.06
C ILE A 9 -10.18 -15.17 5.41
N VAL A 10 -9.89 -15.94 6.45
CA VAL A 10 -10.33 -15.68 7.83
C VAL A 10 -9.16 -15.73 8.79
N ALA A 11 -9.25 -15.01 9.90
CA ALA A 11 -8.21 -14.97 10.92
C ALA A 11 -8.71 -15.39 12.30
N PHE A 12 -7.77 -15.90 13.10
CA PHE A 12 -8.00 -16.33 14.46
C PHE A 12 -6.85 -15.91 15.37
N ARG A 13 -7.18 -15.74 16.64
CA ARG A 13 -6.21 -15.73 17.74
C ARG A 13 -6.41 -16.97 18.60
N TYR A 14 -5.35 -17.37 19.30
CA TYR A 14 -5.42 -18.41 20.32
C TYR A 14 -5.35 -17.78 21.70
N ALA A 15 -6.24 -18.17 22.61
CA ALA A 15 -6.24 -17.66 23.98
C ALA A 15 -6.93 -18.66 24.90
N GLY A 16 -6.33 -18.93 26.06
CA GLY A 16 -6.98 -19.75 27.10
C GLY A 16 -7.31 -21.17 26.62
N ASN A 17 -6.42 -21.77 25.83
CA ASN A 17 -6.60 -23.09 25.19
C ASN A 17 -7.76 -23.15 24.17
N GLN A 18 -8.20 -22.01 23.63
CA GLN A 18 -9.30 -21.93 22.67
C GLN A 18 -8.93 -21.07 21.45
N TRP A 19 -9.52 -21.42 20.31
CA TRP A 19 -9.47 -20.62 19.10
C TRP A 19 -10.61 -19.61 19.10
N ILE A 20 -10.29 -18.35 18.87
CA ILE A 20 -11.25 -17.25 18.81
C ILE A 20 -11.08 -16.58 17.45
N GLN A 21 -12.15 -16.53 16.67
CA GLN A 21 -12.13 -15.83 15.39
C GLN A 21 -11.94 -14.32 15.62
N ILE A 22 -11.13 -13.68 14.78
CA ILE A 22 -10.89 -12.24 14.83
C ILE A 22 -11.18 -11.61 13.47
N PRO A 23 -11.51 -10.30 13.42
CA PRO A 23 -11.69 -9.59 12.18
C PRO A 23 -10.41 -9.61 11.33
N VAL A 24 -10.59 -9.83 10.03
CA VAL A 24 -9.55 -9.65 9.01
C VAL A 24 -10.18 -9.03 7.78
N GLN A 25 -9.38 -8.27 7.04
CA GLN A 25 -9.80 -7.61 5.83
C GLN A 25 -8.71 -7.79 4.77
N ILE A 26 -9.13 -8.02 3.53
CA ILE A 26 -8.26 -8.01 2.36
C ILE A 26 -8.66 -6.80 1.54
N ASP A 27 -7.73 -5.87 1.39
CA ASP A 27 -7.93 -4.69 0.55
C ASP A 27 -7.25 -4.92 -0.78
N GLU A 28 -8.07 -5.11 -1.80
CA GLU A 28 -7.62 -5.30 -3.15
C GLU A 28 -7.05 -4.00 -3.71
N MET A 29 -6.01 -4.10 -4.52
CA MET A 29 -5.47 -2.94 -5.22
C MET A 29 -5.21 -3.24 -6.68
N ILE A 30 -5.23 -2.20 -7.50
CA ILE A 30 -4.97 -2.32 -8.94
C ILE A 30 -4.02 -1.24 -9.42
N VAL A 31 -3.11 -1.63 -10.32
CA VAL A 31 -2.24 -0.70 -11.03
C VAL A 31 -2.95 -0.19 -12.27
N LYS A 32 -3.18 1.12 -12.33
CA LYS A 32 -3.75 1.79 -13.51
C LYS A 32 -3.03 3.11 -13.77
N ASP A 33 -3.13 3.60 -15.00
CA ASP A 33 -2.72 4.97 -15.28
C ASP A 33 -3.46 5.93 -14.35
N ILE A 34 -2.77 6.93 -13.83
CA ILE A 34 -3.32 7.94 -12.92
C ILE A 34 -4.50 8.73 -13.52
N GLN A 35 -4.70 8.67 -14.84
CA GLN A 35 -5.87 9.24 -15.53
C GLN A 35 -7.11 8.34 -15.49
N ALA A 36 -6.97 7.08 -15.08
CA ALA A 36 -8.07 6.14 -15.07
C ALA A 36 -9.33 6.65 -14.33
N PRO A 37 -9.25 7.38 -13.20
CA PRO A 37 -10.42 7.98 -12.56
C PRO A 37 -11.17 9.06 -13.39
N TYR A 38 -10.57 9.57 -14.46
CA TYR A 38 -11.14 10.60 -15.33
C TYR A 38 -11.71 10.04 -16.63
N GLY A 39 -11.47 8.76 -16.93
CA GLY A 39 -11.82 8.18 -18.22
C GLY A 39 -10.93 8.66 -19.39
N PRO A 40 -11.07 8.04 -20.58
CA PRO A 40 -10.13 8.19 -21.69
C PRO A 40 -10.23 9.52 -22.46
N ASN A 41 -11.31 10.29 -22.30
CA ASN A 41 -11.60 11.45 -23.15
C ASN A 41 -11.78 12.77 -22.40
N ASP A 42 -11.81 12.78 -21.07
CA ASP A 42 -12.32 13.95 -20.37
C ASP A 42 -11.26 14.98 -20.02
N CYS A 43 -9.94 14.69 -20.07
CA CYS A 43 -8.88 15.62 -19.65
C CYS A 43 -8.02 16.21 -20.77
N PRO A 44 -8.28 17.47 -21.19
CA PRO A 44 -7.54 18.13 -22.25
C PRO A 44 -6.30 18.90 -21.78
N TYR A 45 -5.79 18.70 -20.54
CA TYR A 45 -4.39 19.02 -20.25
C TYR A 45 -3.50 18.03 -21.01
N LYS A 46 -3.53 18.18 -22.34
CA LYS A 46 -2.71 17.48 -23.30
C LYS A 46 -1.29 17.95 -23.03
N SER A 47 -0.61 17.28 -22.11
CA SER A 47 0.79 17.00 -22.34
C SER A 47 0.89 16.53 -23.79
N THR A 48 1.64 17.25 -24.61
CA THR A 48 1.92 16.84 -26.00
C THR A 48 2.65 15.50 -26.05
N GLU A 49 3.12 15.02 -24.89
CA GLU A 49 3.71 13.71 -24.65
C GLU A 49 2.81 12.91 -23.68
N PRO A 50 2.00 11.93 -24.15
CA PRO A 50 1.23 11.05 -23.27
C PRO A 50 2.18 10.08 -22.57
N ILE A 51 2.81 10.53 -21.48
CA ILE A 51 3.62 9.68 -20.62
C ILE A 51 2.67 8.94 -19.69
N ALA A 52 2.46 7.65 -19.95
CA ALA A 52 1.73 6.78 -19.03
C ALA A 52 2.34 6.88 -17.63
N TRP A 53 1.48 7.08 -16.63
CA TRP A 53 1.87 7.18 -15.23
C TRP A 53 1.02 6.23 -14.42
N ASN A 54 1.48 4.98 -14.33
CA ASN A 54 0.80 3.97 -13.54
C ASN A 54 1.02 4.22 -12.05
N VAL A 55 -0.06 4.16 -11.29
CA VAL A 55 -0.07 4.23 -9.82
C VAL A 55 -1.02 3.16 -9.28
N LEU A 56 -0.86 2.85 -7.99
CA LEU A 56 -1.68 1.87 -7.31
C LEU A 56 -2.94 2.54 -6.76
N PHE A 57 -4.09 1.87 -6.92
CA PHE A 57 -5.36 2.33 -6.38
C PHE A 57 -6.04 1.22 -5.58
N TYR A 58 -6.63 1.55 -4.44
CA TYR A 58 -7.56 0.65 -3.77
C TYR A 58 -8.77 0.37 -4.65
N ALA A 59 -9.01 -0.92 -4.86
CA ALA A 59 -9.98 -1.44 -5.80
C ALA A 59 -11.07 -2.20 -5.07
N ASP A 60 -12.30 -2.00 -5.53
CA ASP A 60 -13.44 -2.81 -5.16
C ASP A 60 -14.52 -2.60 -6.24
N THR A 61 -15.34 -3.60 -6.47
CA THR A 61 -16.41 -3.55 -7.49
C THR A 61 -17.33 -2.31 -7.35
N LYS A 62 -17.51 -1.80 -6.12
CA LYS A 62 -18.30 -0.61 -5.81
C LYS A 62 -17.52 0.70 -5.98
N THR A 63 -16.19 0.69 -5.97
CA THR A 63 -15.32 1.88 -6.13
C THR A 63 -15.30 2.41 -7.57
N HIS A 64 -14.80 3.63 -7.77
CA HIS A 64 -14.66 4.21 -9.11
C HIS A 64 -13.70 3.39 -9.99
N MET A 65 -12.67 2.83 -9.37
CA MET A 65 -11.65 2.03 -10.06
C MET A 65 -12.14 0.66 -10.53
N GLY A 66 -13.27 0.20 -9.98
CA GLY A 66 -13.77 -1.16 -10.16
C GLY A 66 -12.96 -2.18 -9.34
N GLY A 67 -13.38 -3.44 -9.39
CA GLY A 67 -12.60 -4.55 -8.83
C GLY A 67 -11.46 -4.93 -9.78
N ASP A 68 -10.47 -5.66 -9.27
CA ASP A 68 -9.45 -6.26 -10.13
C ASP A 68 -10.07 -7.38 -10.98
N THR A 69 -10.24 -7.11 -12.27
CA THR A 69 -10.74 -8.12 -13.22
C THR A 69 -9.63 -8.95 -13.85
N ALA A 70 -8.38 -8.48 -13.77
CA ALA A 70 -7.23 -9.17 -14.33
C ALA A 70 -6.66 -10.19 -13.33
N ASP A 71 -6.66 -9.85 -12.03
CA ASP A 71 -6.25 -10.73 -10.93
C ASP A 71 -7.14 -10.54 -9.68
N PRO A 72 -8.32 -11.18 -9.61
CA PRO A 72 -9.27 -11.02 -8.49
C PRO A 72 -8.91 -11.83 -7.24
N LYS A 73 -7.67 -12.32 -7.13
CA LYS A 73 -7.24 -13.24 -6.06
C LYS A 73 -6.22 -12.55 -5.19
N PHE A 74 -6.23 -12.91 -3.91
CA PHE A 74 -5.25 -12.36 -2.96
C PHE A 74 -3.82 -12.65 -3.42
N ASP A 75 -3.01 -11.62 -3.65
CA ASP A 75 -1.72 -11.79 -4.31
C ASP A 75 -0.58 -10.90 -3.75
N ASN A 76 0.31 -10.40 -4.63
CA ASN A 76 1.40 -9.51 -4.28
C ASN A 76 1.03 -8.04 -4.32
N ASP A 77 -0.10 -7.58 -4.83
CA ASP A 77 -0.51 -6.18 -4.81
C ASP A 77 -1.69 -5.87 -3.89
N ASP A 78 -2.21 -6.87 -3.17
CA ASP A 78 -3.20 -6.68 -2.10
C ASP A 78 -2.64 -6.50 -0.69
N GLU A 79 -3.48 -6.00 0.22
CA GLU A 79 -3.17 -5.82 1.64
C GLU A 79 -4.02 -6.73 2.53
N LEU A 80 -3.35 -7.51 3.40
CA LEU A 80 -4.00 -8.25 4.48
C LEU A 80 -3.95 -7.43 5.77
N VAL A 81 -5.11 -7.18 6.36
CA VAL A 81 -5.29 -6.21 7.44
C VAL A 81 -5.98 -6.85 8.63
N PHE A 82 -5.43 -6.62 9.82
CA PHE A 82 -5.99 -7.01 11.12
C PHE A 82 -5.47 -6.05 12.19
N MET A 83 -6.15 -6.01 13.32
CA MET A 83 -5.74 -5.19 14.47
C MET A 83 -4.68 -5.93 15.30
N ALA A 84 -3.58 -5.27 15.65
CA ALA A 84 -2.54 -5.84 16.51
C ALA A 84 -3.08 -6.19 17.91
N LYS A 85 -4.05 -5.42 18.42
CA LYS A 85 -4.73 -5.70 19.70
C LYS A 85 -5.53 -7.01 19.72
N ASP A 86 -5.81 -7.59 18.54
CA ASP A 86 -6.47 -8.90 18.43
C ASP A 86 -5.48 -10.07 18.39
N ALA A 87 -4.17 -9.82 18.45
CA ALA A 87 -3.19 -10.89 18.53
C ALA A 87 -3.35 -11.70 19.83
N GLY A 88 -3.06 -13.01 19.76
CA GLY A 88 -3.18 -13.94 20.87
C GLY A 88 -1.86 -14.60 21.26
N GLU A 89 -1.99 -15.68 22.02
CA GLU A 89 -0.89 -16.54 22.43
C GLU A 89 -0.39 -17.41 21.27
N LEU A 90 0.80 -17.99 21.42
CA LEU A 90 1.31 -19.00 20.49
C LEU A 90 0.44 -20.27 20.60
N ALA A 91 -0.22 -20.63 19.51
CA ALA A 91 -1.03 -21.84 19.44
C ALA A 91 -0.18 -23.11 19.35
N PRO A 92 -0.66 -24.25 19.88
CA PRO A 92 -0.05 -25.55 19.63
C PRO A 92 0.04 -25.83 18.13
N ALA A 93 1.22 -26.28 17.66
CA ALA A 93 1.50 -26.48 16.24
C ALA A 93 0.47 -27.37 15.54
N SER A 94 0.03 -28.44 16.23
CA SER A 94 -0.92 -29.44 15.74
C SER A 94 -2.39 -29.01 15.80
N SER A 95 -2.73 -27.88 16.43
CA SER A 95 -4.12 -27.44 16.63
C SER A 95 -4.59 -26.45 15.56
N CYS A 96 -5.86 -26.56 15.18
CA CYS A 96 -6.55 -25.69 14.23
C CYS A 96 -7.98 -25.40 14.72
N PRO A 97 -8.57 -24.25 14.39
CA PRO A 97 -9.99 -23.98 14.65
C PRO A 97 -10.90 -24.87 13.79
N ASN A 98 -12.18 -24.96 14.15
CA ASN A 98 -13.21 -25.58 13.31
C ASN A 98 -13.57 -24.65 12.13
N GLY A 99 -14.10 -25.22 11.05
CA GLY A 99 -14.57 -24.45 9.88
C GLY A 99 -13.48 -23.87 9.00
N VAL A 100 -12.24 -24.38 9.10
CA VAL A 100 -11.11 -23.95 8.27
C VAL A 100 -10.45 -25.11 7.54
N VAL A 101 -9.80 -24.79 6.42
CA VAL A 101 -8.96 -25.73 5.68
C VAL A 101 -7.58 -25.78 6.33
N GLN A 102 -7.35 -26.81 7.14
CA GLN A 102 -6.18 -26.92 8.02
C GLN A 102 -4.82 -26.85 7.32
N SER A 103 -4.74 -27.27 6.05
CA SER A 103 -3.53 -27.20 5.23
C SER A 103 -3.11 -25.77 4.86
N THR A 104 -3.99 -24.78 5.06
CA THR A 104 -3.76 -23.37 4.70
C THR A 104 -3.23 -22.51 5.84
N LYS A 105 -2.96 -23.11 7.02
CA LYS A 105 -2.50 -22.41 8.22
C LYS A 105 -1.31 -21.50 7.93
N CYS A 106 -1.47 -20.23 8.28
CA CYS A 106 -0.42 -19.22 8.20
C CYS A 106 -0.31 -18.54 9.56
N GLU A 107 0.85 -18.65 10.21
CA GLU A 107 1.13 -17.96 11.47
C GLU A 107 1.79 -16.61 11.18
N ILE A 108 1.30 -15.57 11.84
CA ILE A 108 1.85 -14.22 11.78
C ILE A 108 2.24 -13.84 13.20
N LYS A 109 3.54 -13.78 13.47
CA LYS A 109 4.07 -13.26 14.72
C LYS A 109 4.10 -11.73 14.64
N VAL A 110 3.42 -11.05 15.55
CA VAL A 110 3.37 -9.58 15.62
C VAL A 110 4.40 -9.09 16.64
N ASN A 111 5.34 -8.27 16.19
CA ASN A 111 6.39 -7.68 17.03
C ASN A 111 6.30 -6.16 17.02
N ASP A 112 6.61 -5.56 18.17
CA ASP A 112 6.87 -4.13 18.27
C ASP A 112 8.35 -3.86 17.92
N PRO A 113 8.68 -2.96 16.99
CA PRO A 113 10.08 -2.66 16.66
C PRO A 113 10.74 -1.66 17.62
N LEU A 114 9.96 -0.95 18.44
CA LEU A 114 10.44 0.01 19.43
C LEU A 114 10.54 -0.61 20.84
N ASP A 115 9.81 -1.69 21.06
CA ASP A 115 9.93 -2.56 22.22
C ASP A 115 10.10 -4.00 21.73
N ASN A 116 11.23 -4.64 22.01
CA ASN A 116 11.53 -6.02 21.54
C ASN A 116 10.56 -7.10 22.07
N SER A 117 9.45 -6.71 22.72
CA SER A 117 8.37 -7.57 23.12
C SER A 117 7.59 -8.11 21.90
N THR A 118 7.20 -9.38 22.01
CA THR A 118 6.25 -9.97 21.06
C THR A 118 4.85 -9.60 21.52
N LEU A 119 4.07 -8.94 20.66
CA LEU A 119 2.70 -8.55 20.98
C LEU A 119 1.75 -9.74 20.93
N GLY A 120 2.00 -10.70 20.03
CA GLY A 120 1.25 -11.94 19.96
C GLY A 120 1.32 -12.61 18.59
N TYR A 121 0.37 -13.50 18.37
CA TYR A 121 0.25 -14.31 17.17
C TYR A 121 -1.15 -14.21 16.57
N VAL A 122 -1.21 -14.09 15.25
CA VAL A 122 -2.43 -14.16 14.45
C VAL A 122 -2.30 -15.34 13.50
N TYR A 123 -3.39 -16.08 13.32
CA TYR A 123 -3.43 -17.26 12.47
C TYR A 123 -4.44 -17.06 11.35
N VAL A 124 -3.97 -17.10 10.11
CA VAL A 124 -4.79 -16.91 8.92
C VAL A 124 -5.03 -18.25 8.25
N PHE A 125 -6.26 -18.47 7.78
CA PHE A 125 -6.70 -19.68 7.11
C PHE A 125 -7.63 -19.35 5.94
N ARG A 126 -7.81 -20.32 5.04
CA ARG A 126 -9.00 -20.39 4.20
C ARG A 126 -10.14 -21.03 5.00
N GLN A 127 -11.32 -20.43 4.98
CA GLN A 127 -12.53 -21.03 5.56
C GLN A 127 -13.04 -22.23 4.73
N SER A 128 -13.72 -23.17 5.37
CA SER A 128 -14.34 -24.37 4.75
C SER A 128 -15.88 -24.29 4.69
N GLY A 129 -16.45 -23.13 5.00
CA GLY A 129 -17.89 -22.87 5.06
C GLY A 129 -18.31 -22.27 6.41
N GLY A 130 -19.20 -21.26 6.39
CA GLY A 130 -19.87 -20.74 7.59
C GLY A 130 -19.12 -19.69 8.42
N LEU A 131 -17.91 -19.30 8.02
CA LEU A 131 -17.13 -18.22 8.67
C LEU A 131 -17.14 -16.94 7.82
N SER A 132 -17.05 -15.78 8.48
CA SER A 132 -16.96 -14.47 7.83
C SER A 132 -15.73 -13.68 8.26
N GLN A 133 -15.23 -12.81 7.38
CA GLN A 133 -14.08 -11.94 7.64
C GLN A 133 -14.27 -11.02 8.84
N GLY A 134 -15.49 -10.53 9.09
CA GLY A 134 -15.77 -9.66 10.22
C GLY A 134 -15.84 -10.36 11.58
N ALA A 135 -15.98 -11.69 11.64
CA ALA A 135 -16.07 -12.43 12.91
C ALA A 135 -17.09 -11.82 13.91
N SER A 136 -18.22 -11.33 13.40
CA SER A 136 -19.27 -10.61 14.15
C SER A 136 -18.81 -9.34 14.87
N LYS A 137 -17.68 -8.76 14.49
CA LYS A 137 -17.21 -7.45 14.91
C LYS A 137 -17.02 -6.54 13.71
N ASP A 138 -17.24 -5.27 13.94
CA ASP A 138 -16.97 -4.19 13.00
C ASP A 138 -16.30 -3.05 13.77
N TYR A 139 -15.05 -2.73 13.45
CA TYR A 139 -14.29 -1.70 14.16
C TYR A 139 -14.58 -0.29 13.66
N VAL A 140 -15.10 -0.18 12.45
CA VAL A 140 -15.29 1.11 11.79
C VAL A 140 -16.39 1.01 10.76
N THR A 141 -17.37 1.88 10.90
CA THR A 141 -18.47 2.00 9.95
C THR A 141 -18.23 3.20 9.04
N HIS A 142 -18.25 2.97 7.73
CA HIS A 142 -18.18 4.00 6.70
C HIS A 142 -19.56 4.23 6.09
N ASN A 143 -20.27 5.25 6.58
CA ASN A 143 -21.53 5.69 6.02
C ASN A 143 -21.28 6.70 4.88
N PHE A 144 -21.24 6.21 3.65
CA PHE A 144 -21.07 7.01 2.44
C PHE A 144 -22.42 7.21 1.74
N SER A 145 -22.88 8.46 1.69
CA SER A 145 -24.08 8.85 0.93
C SER A 145 -23.72 9.84 -0.16
N TYR A 146 -24.27 9.60 -1.35
CA TYR A 146 -24.03 10.43 -2.52
C TYR A 146 -25.35 10.65 -3.27
N ALA A 147 -25.66 11.89 -3.62
CA ALA A 147 -26.96 12.26 -4.19
C ALA A 147 -27.23 11.71 -5.62
N ASN A 148 -26.17 11.44 -6.40
CA ASN A 148 -26.25 10.96 -7.79
C ASN A 148 -25.45 9.64 -8.03
N ASN A 149 -25.06 9.30 -9.25
CA ASN A 149 -24.04 8.26 -9.46
C ASN A 149 -22.65 8.90 -9.41
N TYR A 150 -21.91 8.71 -8.31
CA TYR A 150 -20.59 9.33 -8.15
C TYR A 150 -19.56 8.85 -9.19
N LYS A 151 -19.81 7.75 -9.91
CA LYS A 151 -18.95 7.32 -11.02
C LYS A 151 -19.17 8.11 -12.32
N GLN A 152 -20.24 8.90 -12.41
CA GLN A 152 -20.64 9.64 -13.61
C GLN A 152 -20.88 11.13 -13.38
N ALA A 153 -20.99 11.56 -12.12
CA ALA A 153 -21.41 12.91 -11.74
C ALA A 153 -20.25 13.90 -11.55
N TYR A 154 -19.00 13.45 -11.63
CA TYR A 154 -17.86 14.36 -11.53
C TYR A 154 -17.57 15.06 -12.86
N VAL A 155 -17.38 16.37 -12.81
CA VAL A 155 -16.80 17.12 -13.93
C VAL A 155 -15.35 16.73 -13.97
N HIS A 156 -15.01 15.84 -14.88
CA HIS A 156 -13.66 15.33 -14.93
C HIS A 156 -12.68 16.44 -15.30
N CYS A 157 -12.95 17.31 -16.30
CA CYS A 157 -11.98 18.35 -16.68
C CYS A 157 -12.50 19.63 -17.39
N ALA A 158 -13.70 20.12 -17.06
CA ALA A 158 -14.15 21.46 -17.48
C ALA A 158 -13.98 22.49 -16.35
N LYS A 159 -13.22 23.57 -16.60
CA LYS A 159 -12.88 24.66 -15.64
C LYS A 159 -14.07 25.43 -15.02
N LYS A 160 -15.29 25.06 -15.32
CA LYS A 160 -16.55 25.65 -14.82
C LYS A 160 -17.66 24.96 -15.60
N GLN A 161 -18.36 24.02 -14.97
CA GLN A 161 -19.80 23.74 -15.13
C GLN A 161 -20.12 22.29 -14.73
N ALA A 162 -20.36 22.08 -13.44
CA ALA A 162 -21.60 21.49 -12.92
C ALA A 162 -21.60 21.74 -11.40
N GLY A 163 -22.79 21.86 -10.81
CA GLY A 163 -22.97 22.24 -9.41
C GLY A 163 -22.24 21.35 -8.41
N VAL A 164 -22.26 21.78 -7.14
CA VAL A 164 -21.67 21.05 -6.02
C VAL A 164 -22.14 19.60 -6.04
N ASN A 165 -21.21 18.65 -6.07
CA ASN A 165 -21.49 17.22 -5.96
C ASN A 165 -21.73 16.89 -4.49
N PRO A 166 -23.00 16.86 -4.01
CA PRO A 166 -23.28 16.72 -2.60
C PRO A 166 -22.99 15.29 -2.20
N GLU A 167 -21.97 15.16 -1.38
CA GLU A 167 -21.55 13.92 -0.78
C GLU A 167 -21.50 14.15 0.72
N THR A 168 -21.91 13.15 1.48
CA THR A 168 -21.80 13.16 2.93
C THR A 168 -21.22 11.84 3.37
N THR A 169 -20.05 11.89 4.01
CA THR A 169 -19.40 10.73 4.61
C THR A 169 -19.42 10.91 6.10
N THR A 170 -19.73 9.84 6.82
CA THR A 170 -19.42 9.72 8.24
C THR A 170 -18.65 8.43 8.48
N ILE A 171 -17.50 8.56 9.13
CA ILE A 171 -16.70 7.44 9.64
C ILE A 171 -16.90 7.39 11.15
N ARG A 172 -17.35 6.26 11.67
CA ARG A 172 -17.62 6.07 13.11
C ARG A 172 -16.91 4.82 13.62
N THR A 173 -16.20 4.95 14.74
CA THR A 173 -15.60 3.82 15.49
C THR A 173 -16.08 3.85 16.94
N ASP A 174 -15.59 2.99 17.83
CA ASP A 174 -15.88 3.19 19.27
C ASP A 174 -15.16 4.42 19.86
N ASN A 175 -14.08 4.89 19.22
CA ASN A 175 -13.21 5.94 19.77
C ASN A 175 -13.41 7.31 19.15
N TYR A 176 -13.99 7.41 17.95
CA TYR A 176 -14.17 8.71 17.28
C TYR A 176 -15.27 8.71 16.21
N GLU A 177 -15.58 9.92 15.75
CA GLU A 177 -16.40 10.21 14.57
C GLU A 177 -15.69 11.28 13.74
N ILE A 178 -15.54 11.02 12.44
CA ILE A 178 -15.08 12.01 11.45
C ILE A 178 -16.16 12.14 10.37
N ALA A 179 -16.46 13.36 9.94
CA ALA A 179 -17.42 13.58 8.87
C ALA A 179 -16.91 14.56 7.81
N PHE A 180 -17.30 14.26 6.57
CA PHE A 180 -17.01 15.07 5.40
C PHE A 180 -18.31 15.53 4.76
N ILE A 181 -18.31 16.77 4.28
CA ILE A 181 -19.24 17.24 3.27
C ILE A 181 -18.46 17.42 1.98
N PHE A 182 -19.07 17.04 0.86
CA PHE A 182 -18.39 17.04 -0.43
C PHE A 182 -17.07 16.24 -0.41
N ARG A 183 -16.27 16.42 -1.44
CA ARG A 183 -15.07 15.60 -1.66
C ARG A 183 -13.94 15.89 -0.67
N TRP A 184 -13.67 17.15 -0.38
CA TRP A 184 -12.49 17.57 0.39
C TRP A 184 -12.80 18.20 1.75
N VAL A 185 -14.07 18.47 2.08
CA VAL A 185 -14.40 19.31 3.24
C VAL A 185 -14.66 18.45 4.47
N GLU A 186 -13.63 18.20 5.28
CA GLU A 186 -13.77 17.60 6.61
C GLU A 186 -14.31 18.65 7.59
N THR A 187 -15.35 18.29 8.34
CA THR A 187 -16.15 19.22 9.16
C THR A 187 -16.31 18.79 10.60
N VAL A 188 -16.10 17.51 10.91
CA VAL A 188 -16.37 16.94 12.22
C VAL A 188 -15.19 16.10 12.65
N LEU A 189 -14.77 16.26 13.91
CA LEU A 189 -13.89 15.35 14.63
C LEU A 189 -14.33 15.29 16.10
N LYS A 190 -15.03 14.22 16.45
CA LYS A 190 -15.44 13.93 17.84
C LYS A 190 -14.65 12.78 18.40
N ILE A 191 -14.28 12.85 19.67
CA ILE A 191 -13.53 11.81 20.37
C ILE A 191 -14.38 11.22 21.48
N PHE A 192 -14.47 9.90 21.50
CA PHE A 192 -15.16 9.08 22.50
C PHE A 192 -14.21 8.13 23.23
N ALA A 193 -12.92 8.12 22.86
CA ALA A 193 -11.90 7.31 23.52
C ALA A 193 -11.88 7.55 25.03
N GLY A 194 -11.99 6.48 25.82
CA GLY A 194 -12.03 6.56 27.28
C GLY A 194 -13.27 7.32 27.78
N ASN A 195 -13.06 8.42 28.50
CA ASN A 195 -14.11 9.27 29.07
C ASN A 195 -14.14 10.67 28.41
N ALA A 196 -13.71 10.76 27.15
CA ALA A 196 -13.77 11.99 26.36
C ALA A 196 -15.20 12.53 26.26
N THR A 197 -15.34 13.86 26.22
CA THR A 197 -16.66 14.51 26.25
C THR A 197 -17.53 14.26 25.01
N GLY A 198 -16.97 13.78 23.89
CA GLY A 198 -17.66 13.68 22.61
C GLY A 198 -17.90 15.01 21.90
N ALA A 199 -17.30 16.11 22.38
CA ALA A 199 -17.35 17.41 21.74
C ALA A 199 -16.66 17.38 20.36
N ASP A 200 -17.21 18.14 19.42
CA ASP A 200 -16.67 18.29 18.06
C ASP A 200 -15.61 19.38 18.04
N ILE A 201 -14.33 18.97 18.00
CA ILE A 201 -13.19 19.89 18.17
C ILE A 201 -12.66 20.45 16.84
N LEU A 202 -13.18 19.99 15.71
CA LEU A 202 -12.79 20.47 14.38
C LEU A 202 -13.83 21.48 13.89
N ASP A 203 -13.37 22.62 13.40
CA ASP A 203 -14.17 23.50 12.54
C ASP A 203 -13.99 23.08 11.07
N ARG A 204 -12.72 22.98 10.64
CA ARG A 204 -12.36 22.64 9.27
C ARG A 204 -10.98 21.99 9.20
N HIS A 205 -10.86 20.94 8.38
CA HIS A 205 -9.55 20.56 7.83
C HIS A 205 -9.28 21.43 6.60
N GLN A 206 -8.49 22.48 6.81
CA GLN A 206 -8.22 23.49 5.79
C GLN A 206 -7.07 23.01 4.89
N LEU A 207 -7.34 22.94 3.59
CA LEU A 207 -6.34 22.66 2.57
C LEU A 207 -6.31 23.84 1.60
N THR A 208 -5.19 24.54 1.50
CA THR A 208 -5.08 25.70 0.59
C THR A 208 -3.83 25.62 -0.26
N ILE A 209 -4.01 25.77 -1.57
CA ILE A 209 -2.94 26.00 -2.53
C ILE A 209 -2.81 27.52 -2.72
N ASN A 210 -1.59 28.01 -2.90
CA ASN A 210 -1.29 29.43 -3.07
C ASN A 210 -1.71 30.30 -1.86
N THR A 211 -0.84 30.33 -0.86
CA THR A 211 -1.03 30.91 0.50
C THR A 211 -1.24 32.44 0.58
N THR A 212 -1.45 33.10 -0.56
CA THR A 212 -1.65 34.55 -0.67
C THR A 212 -3.09 34.96 -1.00
N GLY A 213 -4.01 34.02 -1.29
CA GLY A 213 -5.43 34.30 -1.54
C GLY A 213 -6.36 33.09 -1.35
N CYS A 214 -7.65 33.31 -1.12
CA CYS A 214 -8.61 32.25 -0.75
C CYS A 214 -9.30 31.55 -1.94
N ASP A 215 -8.76 31.67 -3.14
CA ASP A 215 -9.40 31.16 -4.37
C ASP A 215 -9.15 29.66 -4.62
N GLN A 216 -8.21 29.04 -3.91
CA GLN A 216 -7.78 27.65 -4.14
C GLN A 216 -7.76 26.85 -2.83
N THR A 217 -8.94 26.69 -2.25
CA THR A 217 -9.19 25.98 -0.98
C THR A 217 -9.87 24.63 -1.21
N GLU A 218 -10.02 23.82 -0.17
CA GLU A 218 -10.78 22.56 -0.21
C GLU A 218 -12.22 22.71 -0.71
N GLU A 219 -12.84 23.87 -0.48
CA GLU A 219 -14.17 24.21 -1.02
C GLU A 219 -14.12 24.40 -2.53
N ALA A 220 -13.12 25.15 -3.02
CA ALA A 220 -12.87 25.29 -4.45
C ALA A 220 -12.51 23.93 -5.07
N PHE A 221 -11.73 23.09 -4.39
CA PHE A 221 -11.38 21.76 -4.88
C PHE A 221 -12.63 20.89 -5.03
N SER A 222 -13.58 20.99 -4.09
CA SER A 222 -14.84 20.24 -4.11
C SER A 222 -15.79 20.65 -5.25
N THR A 223 -15.61 21.84 -5.82
CA THR A 223 -16.41 22.37 -6.94
C THR A 223 -15.66 22.38 -8.28
N SER A 224 -14.41 21.93 -8.29
CA SER A 224 -13.55 21.86 -9.49
C SER A 224 -13.35 20.43 -9.99
N GLU A 225 -12.44 20.24 -10.95
CA GLU A 225 -12.10 18.92 -11.48
C GLU A 225 -11.69 17.91 -10.39
N GLY A 226 -12.12 16.66 -10.57
CA GLY A 226 -11.72 15.57 -9.70
C GLY A 226 -12.82 14.56 -9.41
N ALA A 227 -12.49 13.54 -8.61
CA ALA A 227 -13.41 12.46 -8.24
C ALA A 227 -13.11 11.91 -6.84
N ILE A 228 -14.10 11.27 -6.22
CA ILE A 228 -13.87 10.29 -5.16
C ILE A 228 -13.53 8.98 -5.85
N ILE A 229 -12.31 8.49 -5.61
CA ILE A 229 -11.76 7.30 -6.26
C ILE A 229 -12.22 6.03 -5.54
N THR A 230 -12.13 6.06 -4.21
CA THR A 230 -12.36 4.88 -3.36
C THR A 230 -13.22 5.28 -2.17
N ALA A 231 -14.24 4.47 -1.90
CA ALA A 231 -15.00 4.46 -0.65
C ALA A 231 -15.27 2.99 -0.29
N ILE A 232 -14.50 2.46 0.67
CA ILE A 232 -14.59 1.06 1.13
C ILE A 232 -15.00 1.07 2.60
N ASP A 233 -15.96 0.21 2.93
CA ASP A 233 -16.43 -0.10 4.27
C ASP A 233 -16.03 -1.55 4.58
N GLY A 234 -15.18 -1.73 5.59
CA GLY A 234 -14.60 -3.03 5.92
C GLY A 234 -14.48 -3.22 7.43
N PRO A 235 -14.50 -4.47 7.92
CA PRO A 235 -14.65 -4.76 9.35
C PRO A 235 -13.44 -4.36 10.20
N VAL A 236 -12.28 -4.12 9.58
CA VAL A 236 -11.05 -3.72 10.25
C VAL A 236 -10.73 -2.25 10.01
N ARG A 237 -10.86 -1.81 8.76
CA ARG A 237 -10.61 -0.42 8.38
C ARG A 237 -11.56 0.05 7.27
N ALA A 238 -11.87 1.35 7.29
CA ALA A 238 -12.50 2.03 6.17
C ALA A 238 -11.47 2.78 5.33
N ILE A 239 -11.72 2.90 4.03
CA ILE A 239 -10.82 3.58 3.09
C ILE A 239 -11.61 4.65 2.32
N ARG A 240 -11.05 5.85 2.27
CA ARG A 240 -11.54 6.95 1.43
C ARG A 240 -10.39 7.51 0.61
N SER A 241 -10.54 7.68 -0.70
CA SER A 241 -9.52 8.30 -1.54
C SER A 241 -10.15 9.29 -2.51
N VAL A 242 -9.58 10.48 -2.61
CA VAL A 242 -10.09 11.59 -3.43
C VAL A 242 -8.95 12.18 -4.27
N MET A 243 -9.26 12.66 -5.48
CA MET A 243 -8.26 13.24 -6.38
C MET A 243 -8.80 14.37 -7.23
N GLY A 244 -8.02 15.45 -7.35
CA GLY A 244 -8.28 16.64 -8.17
C GLY A 244 -8.54 17.89 -7.32
N ALA A 245 -8.00 19.02 -7.77
CA ALA A 245 -8.11 20.33 -7.12
C ALA A 245 -8.39 21.42 -8.15
N ALA A 246 -8.69 22.64 -7.70
CA ALA A 246 -8.96 23.80 -8.56
C ALA A 246 -7.77 24.25 -9.44
N SER A 247 -6.60 23.66 -9.21
CA SER A 247 -5.33 23.98 -9.88
C SER A 247 -4.68 22.77 -10.54
N GLY A 248 -5.33 21.61 -10.57
CA GLY A 248 -4.76 20.44 -11.21
C GLY A 248 -5.50 19.16 -10.85
N PRO A 249 -5.66 18.24 -11.81
CA PRO A 249 -6.46 17.06 -11.61
C PRO A 249 -5.76 15.99 -10.76
N TYR A 250 -4.49 16.08 -10.39
CA TYR A 250 -3.79 14.91 -9.81
C TYR A 250 -3.36 15.03 -8.34
N LEU A 251 -3.70 16.12 -7.65
CA LEU A 251 -3.60 16.18 -6.19
C LEU A 251 -4.48 15.08 -5.61
N GLN A 252 -3.91 14.15 -4.84
CA GLN A 252 -4.62 13.00 -4.31
C GLN A 252 -4.46 12.92 -2.81
N MET A 253 -5.53 12.57 -2.11
CA MET A 253 -5.53 12.30 -0.67
C MET A 253 -6.25 11.01 -0.36
N THR A 254 -5.56 10.12 0.35
CA THR A 254 -6.08 8.82 0.79
C THR A 254 -6.10 8.75 2.30
N TYR A 255 -7.23 8.30 2.84
CA TYR A 255 -7.53 8.17 4.25
C TYR A 255 -7.74 6.69 4.57
N LEU A 256 -7.05 6.20 5.59
CA LEU A 256 -7.21 4.85 6.14
C LEU A 256 -7.66 4.99 7.59
N PHE A 257 -8.90 4.62 7.87
CA PHE A 257 -9.53 4.78 9.18
C PHE A 257 -9.59 3.44 9.90
N THR A 258 -9.03 3.35 11.11
CA THR A 258 -9.14 2.18 11.99
C THR A 258 -9.76 2.56 13.33
N ASP A 259 -9.92 1.60 14.23
CA ASP A 259 -10.55 1.80 15.54
C ASP A 259 -10.10 3.06 16.32
N CYS A 260 -8.81 3.41 16.31
CA CYS A 260 -8.20 4.49 17.10
C CYS A 260 -7.12 5.26 16.34
N LYS A 261 -6.96 5.01 15.03
CA LYS A 261 -5.92 5.60 14.21
C LYS A 261 -6.46 6.00 12.84
N VAL A 262 -6.01 7.14 12.34
CA VAL A 262 -6.26 7.57 10.96
C VAL A 262 -4.94 7.86 10.28
N ASP A 263 -4.65 7.17 9.18
CA ASP A 263 -3.53 7.51 8.31
C ASP A 263 -4.02 8.31 7.11
N TYR A 264 -3.30 9.39 6.80
CA TYR A 264 -3.52 10.27 5.67
C TYR A 264 -2.28 10.22 4.79
N VAL A 265 -2.48 9.97 3.50
CA VAL A 265 -1.42 10.04 2.49
C VAL A 265 -1.83 11.03 1.43
N MET A 266 -1.09 12.13 1.34
CA MET A 266 -1.30 13.15 0.31
C MET A 266 -0.17 13.10 -0.70
N TYR A 267 -0.53 12.87 -1.96
CA TYR A 267 0.37 12.97 -3.09
C TYR A 267 0.17 14.33 -3.76
N PHE A 268 1.12 15.25 -3.54
CA PHE A 268 1.04 16.59 -4.09
C PHE A 268 1.59 16.58 -5.52
N ARG A 269 0.68 16.74 -6.49
CA ARG A 269 0.97 16.69 -7.93
C ARG A 269 0.28 17.87 -8.60
N LEU A 270 1.01 18.97 -8.72
CA LEU A 270 0.48 20.25 -9.20
C LEU A 270 1.51 20.98 -10.08
N HIS A 271 1.03 21.94 -10.86
CA HIS A 271 1.86 23.01 -11.40
C HIS A 271 2.53 23.82 -10.24
N PRO A 272 3.52 24.66 -10.54
CA PRO A 272 4.15 25.54 -9.56
C PRO A 272 3.13 26.37 -8.80
N ALA A 273 3.15 26.26 -7.48
CA ALA A 273 2.33 27.05 -6.56
C ALA A 273 3.26 27.71 -5.55
N ASN A 274 2.89 28.88 -5.02
CA ASN A 274 3.69 29.65 -4.06
C ASN A 274 3.69 29.05 -2.64
N GLY A 275 2.90 27.98 -2.42
CA GLY A 275 2.85 27.23 -1.18
C GLY A 275 1.60 26.37 -1.08
N PHE A 276 1.56 25.57 -0.02
CA PHE A 276 0.45 24.72 0.35
C PHE A 276 0.30 24.68 1.87
N HIS A 277 -0.93 24.75 2.37
CA HIS A 277 -1.30 24.60 3.77
C HIS A 277 -2.17 23.34 3.92
N ASP A 278 -1.84 22.51 4.92
CA ASP A 278 -2.72 21.46 5.46
C ASP A 278 -2.76 21.68 6.97
N LEU A 279 -3.90 22.20 7.41
CA LEU A 279 -4.13 22.75 8.74
C LEU A 279 -5.45 22.21 9.30
N PHE A 280 -5.49 22.01 10.61
CA PHE A 280 -6.72 21.72 11.34
C PHE A 280 -7.12 22.97 12.09
N ASP A 281 -8.24 23.54 11.69
CA ASP A 281 -8.88 24.65 12.36
C ASP A 281 -9.74 24.11 13.50
N PHE A 282 -9.45 24.56 14.70
CA PHE A 282 -10.10 24.11 15.92
C PHE A 282 -11.37 24.90 16.18
N SER A 283 -12.48 24.18 16.42
CA SER A 283 -13.75 24.79 16.79
C SER A 283 -13.70 25.40 18.20
N SER A 284 -14.69 26.23 18.54
CA SER A 284 -14.83 26.76 19.90
C SER A 284 -14.88 25.67 20.99
N ALA A 285 -15.26 24.43 20.65
CA ALA A 285 -15.29 23.33 21.60
C ALA A 285 -13.89 22.83 22.00
N ALA A 286 -12.85 23.14 21.23
CA ALA A 286 -11.46 22.88 21.59
C ALA A 286 -10.90 23.87 22.63
N SER A 287 -11.67 24.90 23.01
CA SER A 287 -11.22 25.91 23.96
C SER A 287 -10.76 25.28 25.28
N GLY A 288 -9.57 25.68 25.75
CA GLY A 288 -8.94 25.16 26.95
C GLY A 288 -8.12 23.88 26.75
N MET A 289 -8.16 23.25 25.57
CA MET A 289 -7.21 22.18 25.22
C MET A 289 -5.79 22.75 25.10
N LYS A 290 -4.80 21.87 25.23
CA LYS A 290 -3.38 22.20 25.11
C LYS A 290 -2.83 21.73 23.77
N TYR A 291 -2.13 22.63 23.08
CA TYR A 291 -1.26 22.30 21.95
C TYR A 291 0.17 22.11 22.45
N HIS A 292 0.78 20.98 22.10
CA HIS A 292 2.21 20.74 22.25
C HIS A 292 2.79 20.23 20.93
N SER A 293 4.10 20.37 20.75
CA SER A 293 4.83 19.69 19.67
C SER A 293 6.21 19.26 20.15
N ASN A 294 6.93 18.50 19.32
CA ASN A 294 8.34 18.16 19.58
C ASN A 294 9.25 19.39 19.70
N GLN A 295 8.82 20.55 19.20
CA GLN A 295 9.53 21.84 19.33
C GLN A 295 8.99 22.69 20.49
N ASN A 296 7.78 22.39 20.98
CA ASN A 296 7.05 23.18 21.97
C ASN A 296 6.52 22.28 23.09
N MET A 297 7.45 21.67 23.85
CA MET A 297 7.13 20.67 24.87
C MET A 297 6.30 21.24 26.04
N GLY A 298 6.49 22.52 26.39
CA GLY A 298 5.73 23.19 27.46
C GLY A 298 4.26 23.43 27.10
N GLY A 299 3.96 23.48 25.81
CA GLY A 299 2.64 23.69 25.25
C GLY A 299 2.01 25.04 25.52
N VAL A 300 0.92 25.31 24.81
CA VAL A 300 0.13 26.54 24.89
C VAL A 300 -1.36 26.18 24.94
N THR A 301 -2.20 27.11 25.40
CA THR A 301 -3.65 26.84 25.55
C THR A 301 -4.37 27.33 24.31
N ILE A 302 -5.10 26.46 23.64
CA ILE A 302 -5.99 26.87 22.54
C ILE A 302 -7.14 27.67 23.14
N ASN A 303 -7.15 28.99 22.93
CA ASN A 303 -8.13 29.88 23.53
C ASN A 303 -8.52 31.08 22.67
N GLY A 304 -8.02 31.19 21.44
CA GLY A 304 -8.30 32.34 20.59
C GLY A 304 -7.40 33.54 20.88
N SER A 305 -6.30 33.35 21.61
CA SER A 305 -5.29 34.40 21.82
C SER A 305 -3.94 33.93 21.32
N GLN A 306 -3.34 34.70 20.40
CA GLN A 306 -2.08 34.31 19.78
C GLN A 306 -0.98 34.01 20.80
N ASP A 307 -0.47 32.78 20.74
CA ASP A 307 0.67 32.35 21.52
C ASP A 307 1.97 32.33 20.68
N ALA A 308 3.10 32.47 21.35
CA ALA A 308 4.42 32.33 20.72
C ALA A 308 4.86 30.87 20.77
N VAL A 309 4.95 30.22 19.61
CA VAL A 309 5.47 28.86 19.45
C VAL A 309 6.52 28.78 18.36
N THR A 310 7.46 27.85 18.50
CA THR A 310 8.52 27.62 17.52
C THR A 310 7.97 26.84 16.33
N THR A 311 8.13 27.39 15.12
CA THR A 311 7.62 26.82 13.85
C THR A 311 8.69 26.76 12.75
N THR A 312 9.96 26.89 13.11
CA THR A 312 11.09 27.01 12.17
C THR A 312 11.37 25.73 11.38
N ASN A 313 11.03 24.57 11.93
CA ASN A 313 11.15 23.26 11.28
C ASN A 313 9.78 22.55 11.24
N PRO A 314 9.60 21.52 10.39
CA PRO A 314 8.41 20.69 10.45
C PRO A 314 8.34 19.97 11.79
N ASN A 315 7.14 19.92 12.39
CA ASN A 315 6.91 19.11 13.58
C ASN A 315 7.01 17.64 13.22
N GLN A 316 7.75 16.86 14.01
CA GLN A 316 7.72 15.40 13.93
C GLN A 316 6.42 14.85 14.50
N TRP A 317 5.92 15.49 15.56
CA TRP A 317 4.63 15.22 16.14
C TRP A 317 4.02 16.47 16.77
N GLU A 318 2.69 16.50 16.83
CA GLU A 318 1.86 17.46 17.56
C GLU A 318 0.91 16.71 18.49
N LEU A 319 0.56 17.34 19.59
CA LEU A 319 -0.35 16.83 20.61
C LEU A 319 -1.39 17.89 20.91
N ILE A 320 -2.66 17.57 20.66
CA ILE A 320 -3.81 18.36 21.06
C ILE A 320 -4.56 17.56 22.11
N THR A 321 -4.63 18.06 23.35
CA THR A 321 -5.07 17.26 24.50
C THR A 321 -5.90 18.07 25.49
N GLY A 322 -6.96 17.46 26.02
CA GLY A 322 -7.82 18.04 27.05
C GLY A 322 -8.90 17.06 27.48
N ASN A 323 -9.92 17.53 28.20
CA ASN A 323 -11.08 16.71 28.60
C ASN A 323 -11.87 16.19 27.39
N GLN A 324 -11.80 16.91 26.28
CA GLN A 324 -12.45 16.59 25.01
C GLN A 324 -11.89 15.31 24.38
N GLY A 325 -10.69 14.88 24.77
CA GLY A 325 -9.95 13.79 24.15
C GLY A 325 -8.53 14.22 23.82
N THR A 326 -7.80 13.34 23.14
CA THR A 326 -6.43 13.61 22.73
C THR A 326 -6.21 13.17 21.28
N ILE A 327 -5.54 14.01 20.50
CA ILE A 327 -4.99 13.67 19.19
C ILE A 327 -3.48 13.81 19.24
N VAL A 328 -2.77 12.74 18.88
CA VAL A 328 -1.35 12.82 18.52
C VAL A 328 -1.23 12.74 17.01
N SER A 329 -0.73 13.81 16.40
CA SER A 329 -0.46 13.88 14.96
C SER A 329 1.02 13.62 14.73
N SER A 330 1.38 12.68 13.87
CA SER A 330 2.76 12.50 13.38
C SER A 330 2.84 12.94 11.93
N PHE A 331 3.95 13.57 11.55
CA PHE A 331 4.19 14.01 10.17
C PHE A 331 5.49 13.41 9.63
N GLU A 332 5.43 12.90 8.41
CA GLU A 332 6.57 12.43 7.62
C GLU A 332 6.39 12.92 6.18
N PHE A 333 7.50 13.33 5.56
CA PHE A 333 7.50 13.90 4.21
C PHE A 333 8.53 13.16 3.37
N GLU A 334 8.13 12.73 2.18
CA GLU A 334 9.03 12.18 1.17
C GLU A 334 9.11 13.18 0.01
N THR A 335 10.30 13.75 -0.18
CA THR A 335 10.51 14.82 -1.16
C THR A 335 11.98 14.95 -1.54
N ASP A 336 12.25 15.38 -2.77
CA ASP A 336 13.54 15.88 -3.26
C ASP A 336 13.60 17.42 -3.32
N MET A 337 12.67 18.10 -2.64
CA MET A 337 12.79 19.51 -2.30
C MET A 337 13.70 19.68 -1.07
N SER A 338 14.44 20.78 -1.02
CA SER A 338 15.26 21.12 0.15
C SER A 338 14.38 21.17 1.40
N THR A 339 14.85 20.55 2.49
CA THR A 339 14.17 20.59 3.79
C THR A 339 14.96 21.49 4.74
N GLY A 340 14.46 22.72 4.95
CA GLY A 340 14.94 23.62 6.00
C GLY A 340 15.96 24.69 5.58
N THR A 341 15.82 25.84 6.25
CA THR A 341 16.55 27.13 6.16
C THR A 341 16.55 27.82 4.80
N LEU A 342 15.77 28.91 4.71
CA LEU A 342 15.99 29.96 3.72
C LEU A 342 17.40 30.52 3.93
N SER A 343 18.29 30.37 2.96
CA SER A 343 19.44 31.26 2.90
C SER A 343 18.90 32.68 2.64
N GLN A 344 19.32 33.65 3.43
CA GLN A 344 18.94 35.06 3.29
C GLN A 344 19.46 35.67 1.97
N TYR A 345 20.07 34.88 1.08
CA TYR A 345 20.87 35.37 -0.04
C TYR A 345 20.25 35.23 -1.44
N ASP A 346 18.97 34.87 -1.56
CA ASP A 346 18.27 34.98 -2.85
C ASP A 346 16.88 35.61 -2.69
N ALA A 347 16.86 36.94 -2.65
CA ALA A 347 15.64 37.75 -2.75
C ALA A 347 15.00 37.72 -4.17
N GLY A 348 15.01 36.56 -4.84
CA GLY A 348 14.51 36.39 -6.21
C GLY A 348 14.35 34.95 -6.71
N GLN A 349 14.73 33.92 -5.94
CA GLN A 349 14.53 32.50 -6.25
C GLN A 349 14.33 31.78 -4.90
N VAL A 350 13.09 31.47 -4.51
CA VAL A 350 12.83 30.85 -3.19
C VAL A 350 13.06 29.35 -3.29
N GLU A 351 14.16 28.84 -2.72
CA GLU A 351 14.31 27.42 -2.43
C GLU A 351 13.21 26.98 -1.44
N GLY A 352 12.55 25.86 -1.77
CA GLY A 352 11.37 25.37 -1.06
C GLY A 352 11.67 24.83 0.34
N GLY A 353 10.63 24.55 1.12
CA GLY A 353 10.76 23.93 2.43
C GLY A 353 9.43 23.67 3.14
N VAL A 354 9.44 22.72 4.07
CA VAL A 354 8.32 22.35 4.92
C VAL A 354 8.49 22.97 6.30
N TYR A 355 7.44 23.54 6.87
CA TYR A 355 7.48 24.22 8.16
C TYR A 355 6.24 23.84 8.97
N ALA A 356 6.38 23.73 10.29
CA ALA A 356 5.21 23.68 11.17
C ALA A 356 4.38 24.97 11.04
N TYR A 357 3.10 24.87 11.37
CA TYR A 357 2.20 26.02 11.45
C TYR A 357 1.38 25.94 12.73
N TYR A 358 1.26 27.09 13.39
CA TYR A 358 0.37 27.27 14.52
C TYR A 358 -0.04 28.74 14.60
N ASP A 359 -1.34 28.97 14.76
CA ASP A 359 -1.93 30.28 14.97
C ASP A 359 -3.11 30.12 15.92
N ASP A 360 -3.11 30.88 17.02
CA ASP A 360 -4.20 30.88 18.00
C ASP A 360 -4.95 32.21 18.00
N ALA A 361 -4.68 33.11 17.05
CA ALA A 361 -5.37 34.40 16.99
C ALA A 361 -6.86 34.22 16.64
N GLY A 362 -7.72 34.40 17.63
CA GLY A 362 -9.17 34.50 17.45
C GLY A 362 -9.50 35.68 16.52
N ASN A 363 -10.17 35.37 15.42
CA ASN A 363 -10.75 36.29 14.41
C ASN A 363 -9.89 37.49 13.94
N GLY A 364 -8.56 37.41 14.02
CA GLY A 364 -7.71 38.61 13.95
C GLY A 364 -6.72 38.71 12.79
N THR A 365 -5.93 37.68 12.47
CA THR A 365 -4.67 37.98 11.75
C THR A 365 -4.11 36.98 10.75
N ASN A 366 -4.62 35.76 10.54
CA ASN A 366 -4.10 34.92 9.46
C ASN A 366 -5.21 34.22 8.67
N PHE A 367 -5.20 34.46 7.35
CA PHE A 367 -5.67 33.59 6.26
C PHE A 367 -6.69 32.49 6.58
N LYS A 368 -7.87 32.87 7.09
CA LYS A 368 -9.04 31.96 7.21
C LYS A 368 -9.81 32.01 5.91
N CYS A 369 -9.60 31.02 5.07
CA CYS A 369 -10.20 31.00 3.74
C CYS A 369 -11.48 30.16 3.65
N THR A 370 -11.74 29.34 4.66
CA THR A 370 -12.85 28.38 4.70
C THR A 370 -13.31 28.17 6.15
N GLY A 371 -14.36 27.37 6.33
CA GLY A 371 -14.98 27.18 7.64
C GLY A 371 -16.08 28.20 7.92
N ASP A 372 -16.63 28.20 9.13
CA ASP A 372 -17.67 29.16 9.54
C ASP A 372 -17.10 30.49 10.04
N GLY A 373 -15.76 30.65 9.98
CA GLY A 373 -15.03 31.82 10.46
C GLY A 373 -14.87 31.87 11.98
N GLN A 374 -15.29 30.84 12.72
CA GLN A 374 -15.26 30.79 14.19
C GLN A 374 -14.13 29.93 14.76
N ALA A 375 -13.23 29.41 13.92
CA ALA A 375 -12.03 28.72 14.38
C ALA A 375 -11.29 29.55 15.46
N ILE A 376 -10.98 28.93 16.60
CA ILE A 376 -10.32 29.60 17.72
C ILE A 376 -8.81 29.35 17.75
N GLY A 377 -8.30 28.55 16.83
CA GLY A 377 -6.88 28.28 16.64
C GLY A 377 -6.71 27.29 15.49
N THR A 378 -5.48 27.10 15.05
CA THR A 378 -5.15 26.22 13.94
C THR A 378 -3.74 25.66 14.07
N SER A 379 -3.53 24.42 13.63
CA SER A 379 -2.19 23.83 13.58
C SER A 379 -2.02 22.85 12.41
N GLY A 380 -0.76 22.62 12.02
CA GLY A 380 -0.43 21.65 10.98
C GLY A 380 0.92 21.98 10.35
N PHE A 381 0.99 21.94 9.02
CA PHE A 381 2.20 22.34 8.31
C PHE A 381 1.90 23.24 7.11
N ARG A 382 2.93 23.97 6.71
CA ARG A 382 2.98 24.70 5.44
C ARG A 382 4.16 24.23 4.63
N LEU A 383 3.93 24.02 3.34
CA LEU A 383 4.96 23.88 2.32
C LEU A 383 5.10 25.24 1.63
N LYS A 384 6.33 25.75 1.57
CA LYS A 384 6.69 26.86 0.67
C LYS A 384 7.43 26.25 -0.50
N THR A 385 6.95 26.50 -1.70
CA THR A 385 7.61 26.03 -2.92
C THR A 385 7.28 26.98 -4.05
N GLN A 386 8.02 26.89 -5.15
CA GLN A 386 7.64 27.37 -6.48
C GLN A 386 8.00 26.29 -7.52
N GLN A 387 8.19 25.04 -7.06
CA GLN A 387 8.60 23.93 -7.88
C GLN A 387 7.38 23.20 -8.42
N CYS A 388 7.51 22.71 -9.65
CA CYS A 388 6.49 21.86 -10.26
C CYS A 388 6.56 20.46 -9.66
N THR A 389 5.41 19.85 -9.36
CA THR A 389 5.33 18.48 -8.83
C THR A 389 4.54 17.52 -9.71
N ASP A 390 3.91 18.04 -10.76
CA ASP A 390 3.28 17.23 -11.80
C ASP A 390 4.02 17.34 -13.14
N ARG A 391 4.54 16.20 -13.57
CA ARG A 391 5.35 16.04 -14.79
C ARG A 391 4.58 16.15 -16.11
N ARG A 392 3.25 16.28 -16.08
CA ARG A 392 2.42 16.38 -17.29
C ARG A 392 2.02 17.80 -17.66
N PHE A 393 2.39 18.80 -16.85
CA PHE A 393 2.25 20.18 -17.29
C PHE A 393 3.18 20.48 -18.48
N THR A 394 2.66 21.13 -19.51
CA THR A 394 3.34 21.36 -20.78
C THR A 394 4.47 22.39 -20.66
N PHE A 395 5.55 22.14 -21.39
CA PHE A 395 6.79 22.93 -21.37
C PHE A 395 6.61 24.40 -21.76
N ASP A 396 5.62 24.68 -22.61
CA ASP A 396 5.41 26.03 -23.15
C ASP A 396 4.74 26.97 -22.14
N GLN A 397 3.95 26.43 -21.20
CA GLN A 397 3.25 27.24 -20.19
C GLN A 397 4.00 27.31 -18.86
N TYR A 398 4.75 26.26 -18.50
CA TYR A 398 5.51 26.18 -17.25
C TYR A 398 6.92 25.60 -17.51
N PRO A 399 7.91 26.44 -17.85
CA PRO A 399 9.29 26.00 -18.12
C PRO A 399 9.97 25.27 -16.94
N GLU A 400 9.53 25.53 -15.73
CA GLU A 400 9.93 24.85 -14.50
C GLU A 400 9.35 23.43 -14.36
N CYS A 401 8.40 23.03 -15.19
CA CYS A 401 7.88 21.65 -15.27
C CYS A 401 8.64 20.76 -16.29
N MET A 402 9.76 21.24 -16.86
CA MET A 402 10.59 20.44 -17.76
C MET A 402 11.17 19.17 -17.08
N PRO A 403 11.40 18.07 -17.84
CA PRO A 403 12.13 16.91 -17.35
C PRO A 403 13.44 17.36 -16.69
N GLY A 404 13.77 16.81 -15.53
CA GLY A 404 14.92 17.26 -14.72
C GLY A 404 14.58 18.28 -13.64
N ARG A 405 13.42 18.94 -13.70
CA ARG A 405 13.02 20.01 -12.76
C ARG A 405 11.80 19.70 -11.91
N VAL A 406 11.04 18.66 -12.27
CA VAL A 406 9.87 18.22 -11.50
C VAL A 406 10.34 17.61 -10.17
N LYS A 407 9.76 18.09 -9.08
CA LYS A 407 10.00 17.62 -7.72
C LYS A 407 8.90 16.67 -7.25
N THR A 408 9.22 15.84 -6.28
CA THR A 408 8.30 14.93 -5.60
C THR A 408 7.91 15.52 -4.26
N PHE A 409 6.65 15.35 -3.87
CA PHE A 409 6.20 15.64 -2.52
C PHE A 409 5.05 14.74 -2.12
N THR A 410 5.32 13.89 -1.16
CA THR A 410 4.31 13.06 -0.50
C THR A 410 4.35 13.37 0.98
N GLN A 411 3.17 13.58 1.55
CA GLN A 411 3.00 13.70 2.99
C GLN A 411 2.35 12.43 3.52
N PHE A 412 2.88 11.97 4.65
CA PHE A 412 2.27 10.96 5.50
C PHE A 412 1.93 11.61 6.83
N ARG A 413 0.65 11.66 7.17
CA ARG A 413 0.17 12.13 8.47
C ARG A 413 -0.57 11.00 9.16
N THR A 414 -0.29 10.78 10.43
CA THR A 414 -1.00 9.78 11.24
C THR A 414 -1.60 10.47 12.44
N HIS A 415 -2.91 10.30 12.66
CA HIS A 415 -3.58 10.67 13.89
C HIS A 415 -3.80 9.44 14.77
N TYR A 416 -3.27 9.47 15.98
CA TYR A 416 -3.67 8.57 17.05
C TYR A 416 -4.68 9.27 17.93
N ILE A 417 -5.87 8.67 18.07
CA ILE A 417 -6.98 9.21 18.82
C ILE A 417 -7.05 8.47 20.16
N LEU A 418 -6.83 9.21 21.25
CA LEU A 418 -6.54 8.66 22.56
C LEU A 418 -7.47 9.26 23.63
N PRO A 419 -7.58 8.62 24.81
CA PRO A 419 -8.32 9.16 25.93
C PRO A 419 -7.84 10.56 26.35
N PRO A 420 -8.66 11.33 27.07
CA PRO A 420 -8.32 12.68 27.54
C PRO A 420 -6.96 12.81 28.23
N ASN A 421 -6.41 14.02 28.14
CA ASN A 421 -5.28 14.48 28.96
C ASN A 421 -4.00 13.63 28.83
N GLN A 422 -3.67 13.13 27.63
CA GLN A 422 -2.37 12.48 27.41
C GLN A 422 -1.21 13.48 27.48
N THR A 423 -0.01 12.95 27.71
CA THR A 423 1.22 13.72 27.91
C THR A 423 2.10 13.78 26.67
N THR A 424 3.08 14.69 26.66
CA THR A 424 4.09 14.79 25.61
C THR A 424 5.00 13.55 25.53
N THR A 425 5.14 12.79 26.61
CA THR A 425 5.80 11.47 26.60
C THR A 425 5.01 10.47 25.74
N VAL A 426 3.69 10.43 25.91
CA VAL A 426 2.80 9.61 25.07
C VAL A 426 2.88 10.08 23.62
N ALA A 427 2.82 11.39 23.36
CA ALA A 427 2.96 11.93 22.01
C ALA A 427 4.28 11.56 21.34
N SER A 428 5.40 11.64 22.07
CA SER A 428 6.72 11.24 21.57
C SER A 428 6.79 9.75 21.25
N LYS A 429 6.15 8.90 22.06
CA LYS A 429 6.04 7.46 21.82
C LYS A 429 5.26 7.18 20.52
N TYR A 430 4.07 7.77 20.38
CA TYR A 430 3.23 7.58 19.20
C TYR A 430 3.82 8.20 17.92
N GLY A 431 4.50 9.34 18.01
CA GLY A 431 5.28 9.90 16.91
C GLY A 431 6.42 8.97 16.46
N SER A 432 7.01 8.22 17.39
CA SER A 432 8.01 7.19 17.06
C SER A 432 7.37 5.96 16.42
N TYR A 433 6.21 5.53 16.92
CA TYR A 433 5.45 4.39 16.36
C TYR A 433 4.97 4.62 14.95
N ALA A 434 4.58 5.85 14.60
CA ALA A 434 4.31 6.19 13.22
C ALA A 434 5.53 5.81 12.37
N LYS A 435 6.70 6.37 12.65
CA LYS A 435 7.94 6.13 11.87
C LYS A 435 8.47 4.70 11.91
N ASN A 436 8.05 3.90 12.91
CA ASN A 436 8.51 2.54 13.13
C ASN A 436 7.30 1.63 13.39
N PRO A 437 6.56 1.28 12.34
CA PRO A 437 5.33 0.52 12.46
C PRO A 437 5.57 -0.92 12.90
N LEU A 438 4.54 -1.54 13.48
CA LEU A 438 4.56 -2.93 13.92
C LEU A 438 4.94 -3.90 12.80
N GLN A 439 5.65 -4.97 13.15
CA GLN A 439 6.16 -5.95 12.19
C GLN A 439 5.40 -7.27 12.29
N GLY A 440 4.88 -7.76 11.15
CA GLY A 440 4.34 -9.11 11.00
C GLY A 440 5.37 -10.07 10.40
N VAL A 441 5.84 -11.04 11.17
CA VAL A 441 6.74 -12.10 10.67
C VAL A 441 5.91 -13.32 10.33
N ILE A 442 5.83 -13.61 9.04
CA ILE A 442 5.03 -14.71 8.50
C ILE A 442 5.81 -16.02 8.58
N LYS A 443 5.19 -17.04 9.16
CA LYS A 443 5.64 -18.42 9.14
C LYS A 443 4.54 -19.27 8.54
N ALA A 444 4.78 -19.79 7.33
CA ALA A 444 3.94 -20.82 6.75
C ALA A 444 4.15 -22.10 7.58
N ILE A 445 3.14 -22.48 8.35
CA ILE A 445 3.14 -23.72 9.11
C ILE A 445 2.28 -24.70 8.32
N GLY A 446 2.87 -25.79 7.83
CA GLY A 446 2.11 -26.86 7.20
C GLY A 446 0.99 -27.41 8.10
N SER A 447 0.16 -28.27 7.51
CA SER A 447 -1.08 -28.81 8.10
C SER A 447 -1.01 -29.17 9.58
N CYS A 448 -2.05 -28.80 10.33
CA CYS A 448 -2.35 -29.33 11.66
C CYS A 448 -2.43 -30.86 11.67
N SER A 449 -2.25 -31.48 12.84
CA SER A 449 -2.36 -32.93 12.98
C SER A 449 -3.82 -33.33 12.80
N GLN A 450 -4.08 -34.10 11.75
CA GLN A 450 -5.38 -34.61 11.34
C GLN A 450 -6.04 -35.42 12.48
N THR A 451 -7.14 -34.93 13.04
CA THR A 451 -7.99 -35.74 13.93
C THR A 451 -9.47 -35.57 13.61
N SER A 452 -9.90 -36.13 12.48
CA SER A 452 -11.15 -36.89 12.29
C SER A 452 -11.43 -37.02 10.79
N THR A 453 -11.50 -38.26 10.30
CA THR A 453 -11.94 -38.56 8.93
C THR A 453 -13.44 -38.28 8.78
N THR A 454 -13.86 -37.53 7.76
CA THR A 454 -15.27 -37.23 7.47
C THR A 454 -15.61 -37.63 6.04
N CYS A 455 -16.40 -38.69 5.89
CA CYS A 455 -16.61 -39.36 4.59
C CYS A 455 -17.64 -38.71 3.66
N ASP A 456 -18.08 -37.48 3.93
CA ASP A 456 -19.19 -36.82 3.22
C ASP A 456 -19.04 -35.28 3.20
N ASP A 457 -17.83 -34.73 3.37
CA ASP A 457 -17.61 -33.28 3.56
C ASP A 457 -16.96 -32.57 2.36
N GLY A 458 -16.65 -33.28 1.28
CA GLY A 458 -16.09 -32.74 0.05
C GLY A 458 -14.59 -32.44 0.14
N ILE A 459 -13.89 -32.90 1.18
CA ILE A 459 -12.49 -32.58 1.45
C ILE A 459 -11.69 -33.84 1.77
N GLN A 460 -10.58 -34.09 1.06
CA GLN A 460 -9.71 -35.24 1.39
C GLN A 460 -8.99 -35.04 2.73
N ASN A 461 -9.45 -35.69 3.79
CA ASN A 461 -8.91 -35.56 5.15
C ASN A 461 -8.78 -36.93 5.89
N GLY A 462 -8.25 -36.93 7.11
CA GLY A 462 -8.02 -38.14 7.92
C GLY A 462 -7.12 -39.19 7.22
N ASN A 463 -7.62 -40.42 7.08
CA ASN A 463 -6.94 -41.54 6.41
C ASN A 463 -7.51 -41.87 5.01
N GLU A 464 -8.27 -40.95 4.40
CA GLU A 464 -8.89 -41.13 3.10
C GLU A 464 -7.88 -41.30 1.96
N THR A 465 -8.23 -42.15 0.99
CA THR A 465 -7.43 -42.38 -0.22
C THR A 465 -7.91 -41.57 -1.43
N GLY A 466 -9.04 -40.86 -1.30
CA GLY A 466 -9.61 -39.88 -2.25
C GLY A 466 -10.59 -38.96 -1.52
N VAL A 467 -11.15 -37.94 -2.18
CA VAL A 467 -12.14 -37.04 -1.56
C VAL A 467 -13.35 -37.86 -1.10
N ASP A 468 -13.63 -37.85 0.21
CA ASP A 468 -14.75 -38.56 0.86
C ASP A 468 -14.71 -40.11 0.70
N CYS A 469 -13.54 -40.69 0.40
CA CYS A 469 -13.46 -42.14 0.15
C CYS A 469 -12.12 -42.80 0.54
N GLY A 470 -12.21 -44.08 0.90
CA GLY A 470 -11.10 -44.91 1.35
C GLY A 470 -10.65 -44.64 2.79
N GLY A 471 -9.66 -45.39 3.27
CA GLY A 471 -9.30 -45.37 4.68
C GLY A 471 -10.43 -45.92 5.56
N SER A 472 -10.96 -45.09 6.45
CA SER A 472 -12.16 -45.38 7.26
C SER A 472 -13.48 -45.11 6.53
N CYS A 473 -13.44 -44.58 5.31
CA CYS A 473 -14.61 -44.32 4.47
C CYS A 473 -14.88 -45.44 3.46
N SER A 474 -16.03 -45.39 2.78
CA SER A 474 -16.35 -46.32 1.69
C SER A 474 -15.22 -46.36 0.66
N PRO A 475 -14.82 -47.54 0.15
CA PRO A 475 -13.74 -47.64 -0.82
C PRO A 475 -13.98 -46.74 -2.03
N CYS A 476 -12.97 -45.98 -2.42
CA CYS A 476 -13.07 -45.13 -3.62
C CYS A 476 -13.46 -45.98 -4.83
N SER A 477 -14.51 -45.54 -5.55
CA SER A 477 -14.92 -46.14 -6.81
C SER A 477 -13.73 -46.25 -7.76
N SER A 478 -13.47 -47.47 -8.26
CA SER A 478 -12.33 -47.82 -9.09
C SER A 478 -12.47 -47.35 -10.55
N GLY A 479 -12.95 -46.12 -10.75
CA GLY A 479 -12.98 -45.46 -12.04
C GLY A 479 -11.62 -44.87 -12.38
N CYS A 480 -11.17 -45.00 -13.63
CA CYS A 480 -9.97 -44.31 -14.11
C CYS A 480 -10.28 -42.82 -14.33
N LEU A 481 -10.35 -42.06 -13.24
CA LEU A 481 -10.71 -40.65 -13.28
C LEU A 481 -9.58 -39.78 -13.81
N THR A 482 -9.96 -38.66 -14.43
CA THR A 482 -9.02 -37.62 -14.87
C THR A 482 -8.36 -36.96 -13.65
N PRO A 483 -7.03 -36.81 -13.61
CA PRO A 483 -6.35 -36.14 -12.49
C PRO A 483 -6.78 -34.69 -12.30
N THR A 484 -6.88 -34.26 -11.04
CA THR A 484 -7.24 -32.90 -10.63
C THR A 484 -6.17 -32.26 -9.74
N SER A 485 -6.38 -31.02 -9.29
CA SER A 485 -5.49 -30.23 -8.40
C SER A 485 -4.04 -30.15 -8.89
N LEU A 486 -3.89 -29.77 -10.15
CA LEU A 486 -2.61 -29.69 -10.84
C LEU A 486 -1.79 -28.47 -10.38
N THR A 487 -0.55 -28.69 -9.95
CA THR A 487 0.36 -27.61 -9.52
C THR A 487 1.79 -27.86 -10.00
N THR A 488 2.56 -26.78 -10.18
CA THR A 488 3.99 -26.85 -10.52
C THR A 488 4.83 -26.21 -9.43
N THR A 489 5.81 -26.93 -8.89
CA THR A 489 6.71 -26.48 -7.81
C THR A 489 8.17 -26.74 -8.16
N ASN A 490 9.12 -26.28 -7.32
CA ASN A 490 10.57 -26.47 -7.51
C ASN A 490 11.07 -26.09 -8.92
N ILE A 491 10.55 -24.98 -9.45
CA ILE A 491 10.92 -24.48 -10.77
C ILE A 491 12.32 -23.87 -10.69
N THR A 492 13.22 -24.35 -11.54
CA THR A 492 14.57 -23.81 -11.72
C THR A 492 14.79 -23.44 -13.18
N THR A 493 16.03 -23.12 -13.54
CA THR A 493 16.38 -22.74 -14.91
C THR A 493 16.19 -23.87 -15.90
N THR A 494 16.26 -25.12 -15.45
CA THR A 494 16.22 -26.29 -16.33
C THR A 494 15.35 -27.43 -15.80
N LYS A 495 14.67 -27.24 -14.67
CA LYS A 495 13.86 -28.27 -14.00
C LYS A 495 12.56 -27.70 -13.45
N ALA A 496 11.57 -28.56 -13.29
CA ALA A 496 10.35 -28.26 -12.53
C ALA A 496 9.78 -29.58 -11.97
N LYS A 497 8.95 -29.49 -10.94
CA LYS A 497 8.22 -30.63 -10.37
C LYS A 497 6.72 -30.42 -10.59
N LEU A 498 6.13 -31.29 -11.40
CA LEU A 498 4.70 -31.33 -11.69
C LEU A 498 4.00 -32.19 -10.63
N ASN A 499 2.85 -31.76 -10.10
CA ASN A 499 2.12 -32.46 -9.05
C ASN A 499 0.61 -32.45 -9.35
N TRP A 500 -0.09 -33.51 -8.98
CA TRP A 500 -1.54 -33.64 -9.12
C TRP A 500 -2.10 -34.52 -7.99
N SER A 501 -3.42 -34.60 -7.87
CA SER A 501 -4.08 -35.52 -6.92
C SER A 501 -3.91 -36.97 -7.36
N ALA A 502 -3.62 -37.87 -6.42
CA ALA A 502 -3.55 -39.29 -6.71
C ALA A 502 -4.95 -39.82 -7.07
N VAL A 503 -5.06 -40.60 -8.15
CA VAL A 503 -6.28 -41.27 -8.56
C VAL A 503 -6.22 -42.73 -8.11
N SER A 504 -7.26 -43.17 -7.39
CA SER A 504 -7.37 -44.56 -6.94
C SER A 504 -7.49 -45.51 -8.14
N GLY A 505 -6.80 -46.65 -8.09
CA GLY A 505 -6.73 -47.61 -9.21
C GLY A 505 -5.76 -47.22 -10.35
N ALA A 506 -5.00 -46.13 -10.19
CA ALA A 506 -3.96 -45.74 -11.14
C ALA A 506 -2.76 -46.71 -11.09
N ASN A 507 -2.48 -47.37 -12.21
CA ASN A 507 -1.23 -48.12 -12.40
C ASN A 507 -0.05 -47.16 -12.63
N ASN A 508 -0.30 -46.08 -13.38
CA ASN A 508 0.62 -44.97 -13.62
C ASN A 508 -0.14 -43.79 -14.24
N TYR A 509 0.58 -42.71 -14.55
CA TYR A 509 0.07 -41.52 -15.21
C TYR A 509 0.86 -41.24 -16.49
N THR A 510 0.19 -40.69 -17.50
CA THR A 510 0.82 -40.15 -18.69
C THR A 510 0.77 -38.63 -18.61
N VAL A 511 1.95 -38.00 -18.60
CA VAL A 511 2.12 -36.54 -18.59
C VAL A 511 2.58 -36.09 -19.98
N GLN A 512 1.97 -35.03 -20.49
CA GLN A 512 2.43 -34.32 -21.68
C GLN A 512 2.90 -32.93 -21.28
N ILE A 513 4.06 -32.51 -21.78
CA ILE A 513 4.62 -31.17 -21.57
C ILE A 513 5.25 -30.63 -22.85
N ARG A 514 5.08 -29.33 -23.12
CA ARG A 514 5.78 -28.64 -24.21
C ARG A 514 5.98 -27.16 -23.90
N ALA A 515 6.89 -26.51 -24.59
CA ALA A 515 6.97 -25.05 -24.57
C ALA A 515 5.72 -24.48 -25.26
N ILE A 516 5.15 -23.39 -24.75
CA ILE A 516 4.00 -22.74 -25.40
C ILE A 516 4.41 -22.35 -26.82
N GLY A 517 3.57 -22.71 -27.80
CA GLY A 517 3.82 -22.50 -29.24
C GLY A 517 4.58 -23.64 -29.93
N ALA A 518 5.08 -24.65 -29.20
CA ALA A 518 5.66 -25.84 -29.83
C ALA A 518 4.55 -26.76 -30.40
N SER A 519 4.77 -27.31 -31.59
CA SER A 519 3.82 -28.22 -32.23
C SER A 519 3.84 -29.65 -31.67
N VAL A 520 4.86 -30.02 -30.89
CA VAL A 520 5.08 -31.39 -30.41
C VAL A 520 5.05 -31.46 -28.89
N TRP A 521 4.22 -32.37 -28.35
CA TRP A 521 4.19 -32.70 -26.92
C TRP A 521 5.27 -33.73 -26.55
N THR A 522 6.03 -33.44 -25.49
CA THR A 522 6.90 -34.45 -24.87
C THR A 522 6.08 -35.31 -23.91
N VAL A 523 5.99 -36.60 -24.19
CA VAL A 523 5.26 -37.56 -23.34
C VAL A 523 6.20 -38.20 -22.32
N ARG A 524 5.74 -38.30 -21.07
CA ARG A 524 6.43 -38.92 -19.93
C ARG A 524 5.45 -39.77 -19.13
N SER A 525 5.95 -40.79 -18.44
CA SER A 525 5.17 -41.60 -17.51
C SER A 525 5.61 -41.36 -16.07
N ALA A 526 4.66 -41.41 -15.13
CA ALA A 526 4.92 -41.28 -13.70
C ALA A 526 4.17 -42.38 -12.94
N ARG A 527 4.84 -43.05 -11.99
CA ARG A 527 4.20 -44.05 -11.12
C ARG A 527 3.57 -43.47 -9.86
N ARG A 528 3.91 -42.22 -9.55
CA ARG A 528 3.35 -41.44 -8.43
C ARG A 528 2.60 -40.24 -8.99
N ASN A 529 1.87 -39.54 -8.14
CA ASN A 529 1.14 -38.32 -8.47
C ASN A 529 2.05 -37.08 -8.65
N THR A 530 3.30 -37.29 -9.06
CA THR A 530 4.29 -36.25 -9.28
C THR A 530 5.32 -36.68 -10.31
N LEU A 531 5.86 -35.71 -11.06
CA LEU A 531 6.93 -35.91 -12.03
C LEU A 531 7.92 -34.75 -12.01
N SER A 532 9.20 -35.05 -11.81
CA SER A 532 10.28 -34.08 -12.02
C SER A 532 10.71 -34.07 -13.47
N VAL A 533 10.52 -32.94 -14.13
CA VAL A 533 10.99 -32.69 -15.51
C VAL A 533 12.32 -31.93 -15.45
N SER A 534 13.23 -32.28 -16.36
CA SER A 534 14.55 -31.67 -16.46
C SER A 534 14.91 -31.42 -17.93
N LYS A 535 16.03 -30.72 -18.18
CA LYS A 535 16.46 -30.25 -19.51
C LYS A 535 15.45 -29.30 -20.17
N LEU A 536 14.74 -28.53 -19.34
CA LEU A 536 13.92 -27.42 -19.81
C LEU A 536 14.83 -26.26 -20.23
N GLN A 537 14.37 -25.45 -21.18
CA GLN A 537 15.08 -24.25 -21.60
C GLN A 537 14.87 -23.15 -20.54
N PRO A 538 15.92 -22.42 -20.13
CA PRO A 538 15.79 -21.29 -19.20
C PRO A 538 14.85 -20.19 -19.73
N GLY A 539 14.16 -19.49 -18.82
CA GLY A 539 13.28 -18.37 -19.15
C GLY A 539 12.06 -18.67 -20.03
N THR A 540 11.75 -19.96 -20.26
CA THR A 540 10.77 -20.44 -21.24
C THR A 540 9.47 -20.86 -20.54
N THR A 541 8.32 -20.46 -21.09
CA THR A 541 7.00 -20.88 -20.60
C THR A 541 6.61 -22.23 -21.19
N TYR A 542 6.26 -23.17 -20.33
CA TYR A 542 5.80 -24.51 -20.65
C TYR A 542 4.33 -24.67 -20.28
N GLU A 543 3.64 -25.51 -21.04
CA GLU A 543 2.31 -26.02 -20.72
C GLU A 543 2.36 -27.54 -20.56
N TRP A 544 1.56 -28.07 -19.63
CA TRP A 544 1.48 -29.49 -19.36
C TRP A 544 0.07 -29.96 -18.96
N GLN A 545 -0.21 -31.23 -19.22
CA GLN A 545 -1.45 -31.91 -18.86
C GLN A 545 -1.14 -33.37 -18.49
N VAL A 546 -2.02 -34.02 -17.72
CA VAL A 546 -1.81 -35.39 -17.25
C VAL A 546 -3.09 -36.20 -17.32
N ARG A 547 -2.97 -37.51 -17.60
CA ARG A 547 -4.07 -38.48 -17.52
C ARG A 547 -3.66 -39.67 -16.66
N THR A 548 -4.65 -40.35 -16.10
CA THR A 548 -4.48 -41.59 -15.34
C THR A 548 -4.52 -42.80 -16.28
N ASN A 549 -3.69 -43.81 -16.03
CA ASN A 549 -3.78 -45.10 -16.69
C ASN A 549 -4.05 -46.18 -15.64
N CYS A 550 -5.14 -46.91 -15.82
CA CYS A 550 -5.63 -47.94 -14.90
C CYS A 550 -5.75 -49.27 -15.64
N ALA A 551 -6.10 -50.35 -14.93
CA ALA A 551 -6.35 -51.65 -15.58
C ALA A 551 -7.55 -51.61 -16.55
N SER A 552 -8.53 -50.74 -16.26
CA SER A 552 -9.77 -50.55 -17.05
C SER A 552 -9.60 -49.63 -18.28
N GLY A 553 -8.43 -49.04 -18.49
CA GLY A 553 -8.17 -48.08 -19.56
C GLY A 553 -7.49 -46.80 -19.06
N SER A 554 -7.44 -45.77 -19.91
CA SER A 554 -6.91 -44.44 -19.57
C SER A 554 -8.05 -43.43 -19.44
N SER A 555 -7.90 -42.47 -18.52
CA SER A 555 -8.78 -41.31 -18.44
C SER A 555 -8.58 -40.35 -19.63
N ALA A 556 -9.44 -39.33 -19.73
CA ALA A 556 -9.12 -38.13 -20.51
C ALA A 556 -7.89 -37.41 -19.90
N PHE A 557 -7.25 -36.53 -20.68
CA PHE A 557 -6.27 -35.60 -20.12
C PHE A 557 -6.96 -34.53 -19.27
N SER A 558 -6.28 -34.07 -18.24
CA SER A 558 -6.66 -32.93 -17.41
C SER A 558 -6.72 -31.64 -18.22
N ASP A 559 -7.22 -30.59 -17.58
CA ASP A 559 -6.98 -29.22 -18.04
C ASP A 559 -5.46 -28.92 -18.13
N ILE A 560 -5.12 -27.96 -18.99
CA ILE A 560 -3.75 -27.52 -19.21
C ILE A 560 -3.31 -26.56 -18.09
N VAL A 561 -2.13 -26.81 -17.54
CA VAL A 561 -1.45 -25.91 -16.59
C VAL A 561 -0.18 -25.36 -17.21
N THR A 562 0.11 -24.08 -16.96
CA THR A 562 1.32 -23.41 -17.44
C THR A 562 2.29 -23.09 -16.30
N PHE A 563 3.59 -23.04 -16.62
CA PHE A 563 4.64 -22.54 -15.72
C PHE A 563 5.81 -21.99 -16.53
N ARG A 564 6.68 -21.18 -15.92
CA ARG A 564 7.85 -20.61 -16.59
C ARG A 564 9.14 -20.92 -15.85
N THR A 565 10.14 -21.47 -16.53
CA THR A 565 11.47 -21.71 -15.95
C THR A 565 12.17 -20.40 -15.61
N THR A 566 13.01 -20.40 -14.58
CA THR A 566 13.79 -19.21 -14.22
C THR A 566 14.84 -18.92 -15.30
N GLY A 567 15.22 -17.66 -15.52
CA GLY A 567 16.28 -17.31 -16.48
C GLY A 567 17.65 -17.79 -16.01
N GLY A 568 18.51 -18.25 -16.93
CA GLY A 568 19.90 -18.61 -16.61
C GLY A 568 20.75 -17.36 -16.41
N SER A 569 21.38 -17.22 -15.25
CA SER A 569 22.49 -16.28 -15.07
C SER A 569 23.65 -16.71 -15.97
N ALA A 570 24.14 -15.83 -16.83
CA ALA A 570 25.45 -16.02 -17.43
C ALA A 570 26.51 -15.86 -16.33
N ASN A 571 27.01 -16.98 -15.80
CA ASN A 571 28.18 -16.97 -14.94
C ASN A 571 29.41 -16.66 -15.82
N SER A 572 29.88 -15.41 -15.80
CA SER A 572 31.31 -15.17 -16.00
C SER A 572 32.01 -15.41 -14.66
N ASN A 573 32.97 -16.33 -14.64
CA ASN A 573 33.83 -16.57 -13.49
C ASN A 573 34.62 -15.29 -13.17
N LEU A 574 34.17 -14.53 -12.18
CA LEU A 574 34.97 -13.48 -11.56
C LEU A 574 35.40 -13.98 -10.18
N ASN A 575 36.65 -14.46 -10.14
CA ASN A 575 37.39 -14.62 -8.88
C ASN A 575 37.53 -13.24 -8.25
N ILE A 576 36.76 -12.93 -7.22
CA ILE A 576 37.08 -11.82 -6.32
C ILE A 576 37.79 -12.42 -5.11
N ALA A 577 39.11 -12.52 -5.24
CA ALA A 577 39.98 -12.55 -4.08
C ALA A 577 39.81 -11.22 -3.33
N GLN A 578 39.85 -11.27 -2.00
CA GLN A 578 39.86 -10.13 -1.11
C GLN A 578 40.80 -9.03 -1.63
N SER A 579 40.24 -7.92 -2.12
CA SER A 579 40.99 -6.68 -2.27
C SER A 579 40.12 -5.54 -1.74
N ASN A 580 40.72 -4.77 -0.84
CA ASN A 580 40.17 -3.57 -0.23
C ASN A 580 39.63 -2.63 -1.32
N ILE A 581 38.33 -2.39 -1.32
CA ILE A 581 37.73 -1.37 -2.18
C ILE A 581 37.83 -0.05 -1.41
N GLU A 582 38.81 0.77 -1.77
CA GLU A 582 38.81 2.19 -1.47
C GLU A 582 37.71 2.85 -2.32
N PHE A 583 36.82 3.60 -1.67
CA PHE A 583 35.70 4.29 -2.31
C PHE A 583 36.19 5.61 -2.92
N GLU A 584 36.57 5.60 -4.20
CA GLU A 584 36.81 6.83 -4.95
C GLU A 584 35.50 7.45 -5.51
N GLN A 585 35.67 8.69 -5.96
CA GLN A 585 34.74 9.83 -6.12
C GLN A 585 33.48 9.60 -6.98
N GLU A 586 32.45 10.42 -6.78
CA GLU A 586 31.19 10.41 -7.56
C GLU A 586 31.46 10.59 -9.06
N ASP A 587 30.91 9.67 -9.88
CA ASP A 587 30.89 9.82 -11.33
C ASP A 587 29.77 10.81 -11.70
N SER A 588 30.15 12.01 -12.12
CA SER A 588 29.25 13.13 -12.45
C SER A 588 28.41 12.92 -13.71
N SER A 589 28.39 11.71 -14.27
CA SER A 589 27.70 11.39 -15.53
C SER A 589 26.26 10.88 -15.34
N ILE A 590 25.85 10.52 -14.11
CA ILE A 590 24.54 9.92 -13.78
C ILE A 590 23.99 10.48 -12.45
N HIS A 591 22.77 11.02 -12.50
CA HIS A 591 22.04 11.59 -11.36
C HIS A 591 20.77 10.77 -11.06
N LEU A 592 20.59 10.40 -9.79
CA LEU A 592 19.43 9.64 -9.30
C LEU A 592 18.62 10.51 -8.33
N TYR A 593 17.30 10.61 -8.53
CA TYR A 593 16.44 11.40 -7.63
C TYR A 593 14.97 10.96 -7.69
N PRO A 594 14.19 11.04 -6.58
CA PRO A 594 14.66 11.29 -5.21
C PRO A 594 15.54 10.14 -4.70
N SER A 595 16.54 10.44 -3.88
CA SER A 595 17.21 9.43 -3.04
C SER A 595 17.17 9.94 -1.60
N PRO A 596 16.40 9.31 -0.70
CA PRO A 596 15.69 8.04 -0.89
C PRO A 596 14.39 8.14 -1.73
N ALA A 597 14.00 7.06 -2.44
CA ALA A 597 12.78 6.96 -3.23
C ALA A 597 11.81 5.92 -2.65
N SER A 598 10.50 6.14 -2.76
CA SER A 598 9.44 5.25 -2.28
C SER A 598 8.56 4.65 -3.39
N ASP A 599 8.26 5.44 -4.43
CA ASP A 599 7.35 5.10 -5.54
C ASP A 599 8.05 5.15 -6.92
N ILE A 600 8.82 6.22 -7.18
CA ILE A 600 9.49 6.46 -8.47
C ILE A 600 10.93 6.88 -8.24
N LEU A 601 11.86 6.32 -9.02
CA LEU A 601 13.27 6.72 -9.06
C LEU A 601 13.60 7.25 -10.45
N ASN A 602 13.95 8.53 -10.54
CA ASN A 602 14.42 9.12 -11.78
C ASN A 602 15.91 8.83 -11.95
N VAL A 603 16.31 8.55 -13.19
CA VAL A 603 17.72 8.42 -13.58
C VAL A 603 17.95 9.35 -14.76
N GLU A 604 18.85 10.29 -14.56
CA GLU A 604 19.30 11.23 -15.57
C GLU A 604 20.76 10.95 -15.87
N ALA A 605 21.11 10.74 -17.13
CA ALA A 605 22.48 10.44 -17.53
C ALA A 605 22.88 11.28 -18.74
N THR A 606 24.16 11.65 -18.76
CA THR A 606 24.78 12.39 -19.87
C THR A 606 25.09 11.50 -21.08
N ALA A 607 24.86 10.19 -20.97
CA ALA A 607 25.08 9.19 -22.01
C ALA A 607 24.13 8.00 -21.88
N ASP A 608 24.02 7.22 -22.97
CA ASP A 608 23.05 6.13 -23.11
C ASP A 608 23.25 5.02 -22.06
N ILE A 609 22.24 4.85 -21.20
CA ILE A 609 22.18 3.73 -20.26
C ILE A 609 21.72 2.48 -21.00
N ILE A 610 22.61 1.49 -21.11
CA ILE A 610 22.33 0.23 -21.80
C ILE A 610 21.50 -0.69 -20.91
N GLN A 611 21.79 -0.67 -19.60
CA GLN A 611 21.12 -1.50 -18.60
C GLN A 611 21.13 -0.81 -17.24
N LEU A 612 19.96 -0.76 -16.58
CA LEU A 612 19.80 -0.35 -15.19
C LEU A 612 19.27 -1.54 -14.39
N SER A 613 19.94 -1.85 -13.28
CA SER A 613 19.55 -2.93 -12.37
C SER A 613 19.39 -2.39 -10.96
N ILE A 614 18.27 -2.74 -10.34
CA ILE A 614 17.94 -2.46 -8.94
C ILE A 614 18.19 -3.75 -8.16
N LEU A 615 19.10 -3.71 -7.18
CA LEU A 615 19.53 -4.84 -6.38
C LEU A 615 19.09 -4.67 -4.92
N ASP A 616 18.76 -5.76 -4.23
CA ASP A 616 18.61 -5.73 -2.78
C ASP A 616 19.97 -5.79 -2.05
N LEU A 617 19.93 -5.66 -0.71
CA LEU A 617 21.10 -5.78 0.18
C LEU A 617 21.89 -7.09 0.07
N THR A 618 21.31 -8.13 -0.54
CA THR A 618 21.98 -9.42 -0.78
C THR A 618 22.63 -9.51 -2.17
N GLY A 619 22.57 -8.43 -2.96
CA GLY A 619 23.02 -8.38 -4.34
C GLY A 619 22.06 -9.05 -5.32
N ARG A 620 20.81 -9.35 -4.90
CA ARG A 620 19.81 -9.96 -5.78
C ARG A 620 19.13 -8.88 -6.61
N VAL A 621 19.13 -9.05 -7.93
CA VAL A 621 18.35 -8.19 -8.84
C VAL A 621 16.87 -8.30 -8.50
N VAL A 622 16.28 -7.17 -8.12
CA VAL A 622 14.84 -7.03 -7.87
C VAL A 622 14.12 -6.52 -9.13
N LYS A 623 14.76 -5.63 -9.89
CA LYS A 623 14.20 -5.10 -11.14
C LYS A 623 15.32 -4.81 -12.13
N ASN A 624 15.12 -5.16 -13.40
CA ASN A 624 16.04 -4.85 -14.49
C ASN A 624 15.30 -4.10 -15.60
N HIS A 625 15.97 -3.12 -16.17
CA HIS A 625 15.54 -2.45 -17.38
C HIS A 625 16.67 -2.43 -18.40
N SER A 626 16.34 -2.72 -19.66
CA SER A 626 17.31 -2.76 -20.76
C SER A 626 16.77 -1.94 -21.92
N ARG A 627 17.26 -0.69 -22.06
CA ARG A 627 17.30 0.16 -23.28
C ARG A 627 17.59 1.62 -22.93
N ASN A 628 18.25 2.31 -23.88
CA ASN A 628 18.52 3.75 -23.90
C ASN A 628 17.33 4.57 -23.40
N THR A 629 17.42 5.13 -22.20
CA THR A 629 16.36 5.96 -21.63
C THR A 629 16.96 7.11 -20.81
N ASN A 630 16.76 8.34 -21.29
CA ASN A 630 16.69 9.55 -20.46
C ASN A 630 15.30 9.66 -19.81
N LYS A 631 14.79 8.59 -19.17
CA LYS A 631 13.39 8.56 -18.69
C LYS A 631 13.23 7.79 -17.38
N CYS A 632 12.35 8.35 -16.54
CA CYS A 632 11.92 7.93 -15.21
C CYS A 632 11.71 6.41 -15.06
N PHE A 633 12.13 5.84 -13.93
CA PHE A 633 11.88 4.44 -13.58
C PHE A 633 10.82 4.37 -12.49
N ASP A 634 9.68 3.80 -12.84
CA ASP A 634 8.69 3.36 -11.87
C ASP A 634 9.32 2.18 -11.08
N LEU A 635 9.45 2.34 -9.77
CA LEU A 635 10.00 1.31 -8.89
C LEU A 635 8.99 0.18 -8.67
N GLY A 636 7.70 0.44 -8.89
CA GLY A 636 6.59 -0.38 -8.42
C GLY A 636 6.49 -0.23 -6.91
N ASN A 637 5.31 0.13 -6.41
CA ASN A 637 5.02 0.46 -5.00
C ASN A 637 5.25 -0.66 -3.96
N ARG A 638 6.11 -1.66 -4.21
CA ARG A 638 6.37 -2.78 -3.30
C ARG A 638 7.82 -3.23 -3.29
N PHE A 639 8.68 -2.47 -2.61
CA PHE A 639 9.80 -3.09 -1.92
C PHE A 639 9.37 -3.41 -0.50
N PRO A 640 9.16 -4.68 -0.14
CA PRO A 640 8.86 -5.05 1.23
C PRO A 640 10.06 -4.71 2.11
N SER A 641 9.82 -3.97 3.20
CA SER A 641 10.76 -3.53 4.24
C SER A 641 11.79 -2.48 3.83
N LYS A 642 12.26 -1.68 4.82
CA LYS A 642 13.45 -0.83 4.74
C LYS A 642 14.60 -1.58 4.07
N ARG A 643 14.74 -1.44 2.75
CA ARG A 643 15.82 -2.06 1.98
C ARG A 643 16.59 -0.94 1.30
N THR A 644 17.85 -0.82 1.68
CA THR A 644 18.88 -0.21 0.86
C THR A 644 18.91 -0.94 -0.47
N ILE A 645 18.67 -0.22 -1.55
CA ILE A 645 18.79 -0.73 -2.91
C ILE A 645 20.07 -0.19 -3.53
N PHE A 646 20.76 -1.06 -4.26
CA PHE A 646 21.89 -0.66 -5.10
C PHE A 646 21.42 -0.55 -6.55
N CYS A 647 21.60 0.64 -7.13
CA CYS A 647 21.46 0.83 -8.57
C CYS A 647 22.81 0.62 -9.26
N THR A 648 22.87 -0.26 -10.25
CA THR A 648 24.03 -0.41 -11.13
C THR A 648 23.64 -0.10 -12.56
N CYS A 649 24.44 0.70 -13.24
CA CYS A 649 24.27 1.01 -14.65
C CYS A 649 25.56 0.78 -15.44
N SER A 650 25.40 0.45 -16.72
CA SER A 650 26.49 0.28 -17.68
C SER A 650 26.31 1.21 -18.87
N ASN A 651 27.41 1.87 -19.26
CA ASN A 651 27.46 2.80 -20.38
C ASN A 651 28.50 2.33 -21.43
N LYS A 652 28.27 2.67 -22.70
CA LYS A 652 29.27 2.54 -23.76
C LYS A 652 30.00 3.86 -23.93
N ASN A 653 31.27 3.91 -23.54
CA ASN A 653 32.13 5.01 -23.99
C ASN A 653 32.48 4.86 -25.49
N ARG A 654 32.89 5.97 -26.13
CA ARG A 654 33.26 6.05 -27.57
C ARG A 654 34.30 5.01 -28.03
N ASN A 655 34.97 4.33 -27.09
CA ASN A 655 35.98 3.30 -27.33
C ASN A 655 35.48 1.85 -27.10
N ASN A 656 34.15 1.61 -27.02
CA ASN A 656 33.56 0.27 -26.89
C ASN A 656 33.88 -0.49 -25.56
N HIS A 657 34.37 0.20 -24.53
CA HIS A 657 34.53 -0.36 -23.18
C HIS A 657 33.25 -0.15 -22.34
N PHE A 658 32.87 -1.17 -21.56
CA PHE A 658 31.80 -1.08 -20.55
C PHE A 658 32.36 -0.45 -19.28
N THR A 659 31.84 0.72 -18.91
CA THR A 659 32.12 1.32 -17.59
C THR A 659 30.98 0.95 -16.65
N PHE A 660 31.29 0.37 -15.49
CA PHE A 660 30.34 0.11 -14.41
C PHE A 660 30.29 1.34 -13.51
N CYS A 661 29.10 1.92 -13.33
CA CYS A 661 28.94 3.02 -12.39
C CYS A 661 28.65 2.50 -10.96
N LYS A 662 29.03 3.33 -9.98
CA LYS A 662 28.97 3.10 -8.53
C LYS A 662 27.58 2.70 -8.05
N ALA A 663 27.55 1.83 -7.05
CA ALA A 663 26.34 1.43 -6.34
C ALA A 663 25.89 2.57 -5.41
N MET A 664 24.82 3.30 -5.75
CA MET A 664 24.21 4.29 -4.84
C MET A 664 23.18 3.62 -3.93
N ILE A 665 23.21 3.97 -2.64
CA ILE A 665 22.26 3.51 -1.62
C ILE A 665 20.98 4.34 -1.72
N VAL A 666 19.88 3.72 -2.13
CA VAL A 666 18.53 4.29 -2.03
C VAL A 666 17.81 3.60 -0.87
N THR A 667 17.41 4.36 0.15
CA THR A 667 16.70 3.81 1.33
C THR A 667 15.19 3.83 1.11
N LEU A 668 14.58 2.71 0.74
CA LEU A 668 13.12 2.65 0.62
C LEU A 668 12.46 2.57 2.00
N ASN A 669 11.57 3.50 2.35
CA ASN A 669 10.69 3.35 3.50
C ASN A 669 9.40 2.65 3.05
N CYS A 670 9.13 1.44 3.55
CA CYS A 670 7.77 0.89 3.50
C CYS A 670 7.46 0.03 4.73
N ARG A 671 6.25 0.29 5.25
CA ARG A 671 5.70 -0.09 6.54
C ARG A 671 4.91 -1.40 6.38
N PHE A 672 5.15 -2.39 7.25
CA PHE A 672 4.12 -3.40 7.53
C PHE A 672 3.13 -2.73 8.48
N THR A 673 1.83 -2.84 8.24
CA THR A 673 0.84 -2.27 9.15
C THR A 673 0.07 -3.40 9.83
N ALA A 674 0.59 -3.89 10.95
CA ALA A 674 -0.33 -4.33 12.00
C ALA A 674 -0.85 -3.04 12.65
N LEU A 675 -2.17 -2.84 12.62
CA LEU A 675 -2.81 -1.58 13.04
C LEU A 675 -3.01 -1.54 14.56
#